data_AF-A0A3Q3AGM8-F1
#
_entry.id   AF-A0A3Q3AGM8-F1
#
_cell.length_a   1.000
_cell.length_b   1.000
_cell.length_c   1.000
_cell.angle_alpha   90.00
_cell.angle_beta   90.00
_cell.angle_gamma   90.00
#
_symmetry.space_group_name_H-M   'P 1'
#
loop_
_entity.id
_entity.type
_entity.pdbx_description
1 polymer ?
#
loop_
_entity_poly.entity_id
_entity_poly.type
_entity_poly.pdbx_seq_one_letter_code
_entity_poly.pdbx_strand_id
1 'polypeptide(L)'
;MLRLPFRRLRPLSAASGRSFSGLPPPLPAAQVRSTFLDFFRDKHGHLLVPSSPVRPRGDPSLLFVNAGMNQFKPIFLGTADPRSEMASYHRVVNSQKCVRAGGKHNDLEDVGRDGYHHTFFEMLGNWSFGDYFKVGGALYCTWSRPTGEGGASVCNCVMSGGGVSDGVLVLGTLTTSVLLRVPPARVLPFGLKDNFWEMGDTGPCGPCTEIHYDHVGGRDARTLVNMDSPDVVEIWNLVFIQYNREVDQSLRLLPRFSVDTGMGLERLTGVLQGRRSNYDTDLFTPLLHAIQQRSGAGPYAGRTGTADEGQVDLAYRVVADHIRTLSVCIADGVHPGMSGAELVLRRILRRAVRFCIEVLKAPQGALASLVPTVTYMLVKYISHNASELGESGRRFCFWFWFWSEWSGTNCPVCVSASVAWSLHRDLGFPLDLVDLMLAERGVQVDRQELDRLIQQAGVSSRLMLDVLSLAALQRVGVPHTDDSLKYAYRLEDGRYVFPACHATVLALFDGQALVPEVREGQSCGVILDRTCFYSEQGGQSHDRGYFTCKAVHRAGGYVVHQVTAVDSLKTGDQIQLHLDQAHRMSCMVKHTATHILNFALRKVLGSAVSQRGSHVSADRLRFDCTSASSDLQQVERCVNDIISANQIVHSQEVPLQTARTIRGLRTVDEVSPDCLSSGLTSRCVPVSELLETGTDRETSVELCCGTHLLQTGAIKDLVIVSEKQLVKGISRIIAVTGRDAVRVSSRMAPQLCPQARESGHGLWQEVESLSARLSSSTPSSPDSAQRLSKEASILSDVSTHDALQQDSPALAASDWAVALCQHLGGSAGGSALVAQGTGSSSDITEALRWAEDFACQKTQR
;
A
#
# COMPACT_ATOMS: atom_id res chain seq x y z
N MET A 1 -2.92 34.29 20.28
CA MET A 1 -2.71 35.61 19.64
C MET A 1 -1.24 36.00 19.77
N LEU A 2 -0.46 35.89 18.70
CA LEU A 2 0.86 36.53 18.55
C LEU A 2 1.03 36.75 17.04
N ARG A 3 0.85 38.01 16.60
CA ARG A 3 0.95 38.43 15.20
C ARG A 3 2.44 38.56 14.84
N LEU A 4 2.98 37.61 14.09
CA LEU A 4 4.25 37.78 13.37
C LEU A 4 3.99 38.56 12.07
N PRO A 5 4.91 39.44 11.64
CA PRO A 5 4.71 40.24 10.44
C PRO A 5 4.97 39.37 9.21
N PHE A 6 3.91 38.90 8.56
CA PHE A 6 3.99 38.52 7.16
C PHE A 6 4.42 39.76 6.37
N ARG A 7 5.72 39.90 6.10
CA ARG A 7 6.15 40.64 4.91
C ARG A 7 5.50 39.89 3.75
N ARG A 8 4.45 40.49 3.18
CA ARG A 8 3.81 40.04 1.95
C ARG A 8 4.93 39.67 0.97
N LEU A 9 5.09 38.38 0.69
CA LEU A 9 5.79 37.95 -0.51
C LEU A 9 5.07 38.67 -1.64
N ARG A 10 5.74 39.65 -2.27
CA ARG A 10 5.19 40.32 -3.44
C ARG A 10 4.84 39.22 -4.43
N PRO A 11 3.62 39.23 -5.02
CA PRO A 11 3.37 38.37 -6.16
C PRO A 11 4.46 38.72 -7.18
N LEU A 12 5.19 37.70 -7.64
CA LEU A 12 6.04 37.87 -8.83
C LEU A 12 5.11 38.42 -9.90
N SER A 13 5.32 39.68 -10.30
CA SER A 13 4.64 40.22 -11.46
C SER A 13 4.96 39.30 -12.62
N ALA A 14 3.94 38.95 -13.40
CA ALA A 14 4.06 38.20 -14.65
C ALA A 14 4.79 39.00 -15.75
N ALA A 15 5.71 39.88 -15.38
CA ALA A 15 6.39 40.82 -16.24
C ALA A 15 7.84 41.00 -15.78
N SER A 16 8.68 40.00 -16.06
CA SER A 16 10.03 40.23 -16.57
C SER A 16 10.52 38.92 -17.21
N GLY A 17 10.01 38.66 -18.42
CA GLY A 17 10.72 37.85 -19.39
C GLY A 17 12.02 38.56 -19.75
N ARG A 18 13.05 38.42 -18.92
CA ARG A 18 14.43 38.60 -19.37
C ARG A 18 14.86 37.27 -19.97
N SER A 19 14.54 37.18 -21.27
CA SER A 19 15.18 36.37 -22.29
C SER A 19 16.53 35.81 -21.86
N PHE A 20 16.62 34.50 -21.68
CA PHE A 20 17.87 33.81 -22.02
C PHE A 20 18.07 34.01 -23.52
N SER A 21 19.25 34.48 -23.91
CA SER A 21 19.78 34.32 -25.26
C SER A 21 20.00 32.82 -25.53
N GLY A 22 18.92 32.10 -25.83
CA GLY A 22 18.95 30.70 -26.17
C GLY A 22 17.57 30.30 -26.66
N LEU A 23 17.46 30.04 -27.96
CA LEU A 23 16.26 29.42 -28.54
C LEU A 23 15.92 28.17 -27.71
N PRO A 24 14.62 27.83 -27.52
CA PRO A 24 14.24 26.56 -26.92
C PRO A 24 14.99 25.42 -27.64
N PRO A 25 15.45 24.39 -26.92
CA PRO A 25 16.17 23.29 -27.55
C PRO A 25 15.30 22.73 -28.69
N PRO A 26 15.92 22.28 -29.80
CA PRO A 26 15.19 21.85 -30.99
C PRO A 26 14.15 20.75 -30.69
N LEU A 27 14.33 19.97 -29.62
CA LEU A 27 13.37 18.99 -29.10
C LEU A 27 13.25 19.11 -27.57
N PRO A 28 12.26 19.88 -27.06
CA PRO A 28 11.98 19.95 -25.62
C PRO A 28 11.48 18.62 -25.07
N ALA A 29 11.79 18.29 -23.81
CA ALA A 29 11.42 17.03 -23.18
C ALA A 29 9.89 16.77 -23.19
N ALA A 30 9.10 17.84 -23.09
CA ALA A 30 7.65 17.77 -23.21
C ALA A 30 7.20 17.21 -24.58
N GLN A 31 7.87 17.64 -25.65
CA GLN A 31 7.61 17.16 -27.00
C GLN A 31 8.13 15.74 -27.20
N VAL A 32 9.27 15.38 -26.60
CA VAL A 32 9.79 14.00 -26.61
C VAL A 32 8.76 13.05 -25.99
N ARG A 33 8.24 13.39 -24.81
CA ARG A 33 7.19 12.61 -24.11
C ARG A 33 5.93 12.49 -24.97
N SER A 34 5.37 13.60 -25.47
CA SER A 34 4.14 13.53 -26.26
C SER A 34 4.33 12.73 -27.55
N THR A 35 5.47 12.90 -28.22
CA THR A 35 5.78 12.16 -29.46
C THR A 35 5.83 10.65 -29.21
N PHE A 36 6.38 10.19 -28.07
CA PHE A 36 6.33 8.78 -27.69
C PHE A 36 4.89 8.29 -27.58
N LEU A 37 4.11 8.96 -26.73
CA LEU A 37 2.74 8.57 -26.41
C LEU A 37 1.84 8.57 -27.65
N ASP A 38 1.93 9.63 -28.46
CA ASP A 38 1.20 9.80 -29.71
C ASP A 38 1.61 8.74 -30.74
N PHE A 39 2.89 8.39 -30.83
CA PHE A 39 3.37 7.33 -31.73
C PHE A 39 2.70 5.98 -31.44
N PHE A 40 2.70 5.54 -30.18
CA PHE A 40 2.08 4.26 -29.81
C PHE A 40 0.55 4.30 -29.90
N ARG A 41 -0.06 5.42 -29.51
CA ARG A 41 -1.51 5.60 -29.66
C ARG A 41 -1.95 5.56 -31.13
N ASP A 42 -1.33 6.39 -31.96
CA ASP A 42 -1.83 6.66 -33.32
C ASP A 42 -1.32 5.64 -34.36
N LYS A 43 -0.12 5.07 -34.17
CA LYS A 43 0.45 4.10 -35.12
C LYS A 43 0.20 2.64 -34.74
N HIS A 44 -0.05 2.37 -33.46
CA HIS A 44 -0.08 1.00 -32.95
C HIS A 44 -1.29 0.63 -32.10
N GLY A 45 -2.18 1.61 -31.86
CA GLY A 45 -3.46 1.40 -31.20
C GLY A 45 -3.33 1.15 -29.69
N HIS A 46 -2.25 1.62 -29.06
CA HIS A 46 -2.12 1.55 -27.60
C HIS A 46 -3.06 2.54 -26.92
N LEU A 47 -3.71 2.09 -25.85
CA LEU A 47 -4.51 2.95 -24.99
C LEU A 47 -3.57 3.79 -24.10
N LEU A 48 -3.78 5.11 -24.09
CA LEU A 48 -3.04 6.00 -23.19
C LEU A 48 -3.60 5.88 -21.78
N VAL A 49 -2.81 5.32 -20.86
CA VAL A 49 -3.18 5.16 -19.44
C VAL A 49 -2.42 6.19 -18.60
N PRO A 50 -3.06 6.91 -17.65
CA PRO A 50 -2.36 7.84 -16.77
C PRO A 50 -1.29 7.17 -15.90
N SER A 51 -0.28 7.94 -15.45
CA SER A 51 0.69 7.47 -14.46
C SER A 51 0.02 7.15 -13.12
N SER A 52 0.38 6.01 -12.51
CA SER A 52 0.03 5.74 -11.11
C SER A 52 0.84 6.64 -10.15
N PRO A 53 0.39 6.81 -8.89
CA PRO A 53 1.23 7.39 -7.84
C PRO A 53 2.53 6.61 -7.63
N VAL A 54 3.57 7.25 -7.09
CA VAL A 54 4.84 6.59 -6.74
C VAL A 54 4.72 5.62 -5.56
N ARG A 55 3.63 5.71 -4.78
CA ARG A 55 3.28 4.74 -3.75
C ARG A 55 2.63 3.51 -4.39
N PRO A 56 3.20 2.30 -4.26
CA PRO A 56 2.58 1.07 -4.76
C PRO A 56 1.22 0.84 -4.10
N ARG A 57 0.21 0.50 -4.89
CA ARG A 57 -1.14 0.20 -4.40
C ARG A 57 -1.30 -1.30 -4.19
N GLY A 58 -1.54 -1.72 -2.95
CA GLY A 58 -1.80 -3.13 -2.63
C GLY A 58 -0.64 -4.09 -2.92
N ASP A 59 0.58 -3.58 -3.10
CA ASP A 59 1.77 -4.38 -3.34
C ASP A 59 2.77 -4.20 -2.17
N PRO A 60 2.80 -5.15 -1.21
CA PRO A 60 3.71 -5.07 -0.08
C PRO A 60 5.17 -5.38 -0.46
N SER A 61 5.44 -5.86 -1.68
CA SER A 61 6.80 -6.22 -2.10
C SER A 61 7.67 -5.01 -2.50
N LEU A 62 7.08 -3.80 -2.57
CA LEU A 62 7.76 -2.59 -3.03
C LEU A 62 7.56 -1.42 -2.07
N LEU A 63 8.62 -0.63 -1.87
CA LEU A 63 8.52 0.66 -1.17
C LEU A 63 7.97 1.76 -2.08
N PHE A 64 8.44 1.79 -3.33
CA PHE A 64 8.05 2.73 -4.36
C PHE A 64 7.79 2.01 -5.69
N VAL A 65 6.99 2.61 -6.55
CA VAL A 65 6.90 2.21 -7.96
C VAL A 65 8.26 2.45 -8.61
N ASN A 66 8.99 1.39 -8.93
CA ASN A 66 10.35 1.43 -9.45
C ASN A 66 10.43 1.20 -10.98
N ALA A 67 9.32 0.77 -11.59
CA ALA A 67 9.18 0.50 -13.00
C ALA A 67 7.75 0.78 -13.51
N GLY A 68 7.62 1.04 -14.81
CA GLY A 68 6.34 1.34 -15.43
C GLY A 68 5.30 0.20 -15.31
N MET A 69 5.79 -1.05 -15.28
CA MET A 69 4.96 -2.25 -15.19
C MET A 69 4.26 -2.46 -13.84
N ASN A 70 4.72 -1.82 -12.75
CA ASN A 70 4.22 -2.14 -11.41
C ASN A 70 2.70 -1.92 -11.28
N GLN A 71 2.16 -0.89 -11.93
CA GLN A 71 0.72 -0.61 -11.93
C GLN A 71 -0.10 -1.71 -12.64
N PHE A 72 0.53 -2.47 -13.55
CA PHE A 72 -0.11 -3.54 -14.33
C PHE A 72 0.18 -4.94 -13.77
N LYS A 73 0.83 -5.04 -12.60
CA LYS A 73 1.08 -6.30 -11.90
C LYS A 73 -0.16 -7.21 -11.83
N PRO A 74 -1.38 -6.69 -11.53
CA PRO A 74 -2.57 -7.53 -11.51
C PRO A 74 -2.93 -8.19 -12.85
N ILE A 75 -2.59 -7.58 -13.98
CA ILE A 75 -2.82 -8.18 -15.31
C ILE A 75 -1.86 -9.34 -15.53
N PHE A 76 -0.56 -9.13 -15.27
CA PHE A 76 0.46 -10.18 -15.45
C PHE A 76 0.16 -11.42 -14.58
N LEU A 77 -0.35 -11.19 -13.36
CA LEU A 77 -0.69 -12.24 -12.40
C LEU A 77 -2.11 -12.81 -12.58
N GLY A 78 -2.93 -12.24 -13.47
CA GLY A 78 -4.33 -12.64 -13.65
C GLY A 78 -5.23 -12.33 -12.43
N THR A 79 -4.79 -11.46 -11.53
CA THR A 79 -5.50 -11.07 -10.30
C THR A 79 -6.36 -9.81 -10.46
N ALA A 80 -6.28 -9.13 -11.61
CA ALA A 80 -7.11 -7.97 -11.93
C ALA A 80 -8.60 -8.30 -11.78
N ASP A 81 -9.37 -7.38 -11.17
CA ASP A 81 -10.82 -7.54 -11.04
C ASP A 81 -11.46 -7.50 -12.45
N PRO A 82 -12.26 -8.49 -12.87
CA PRO A 82 -12.93 -8.49 -14.17
C PRO A 82 -13.87 -7.29 -14.38
N ARG A 83 -14.36 -6.68 -13.29
CA ARG A 83 -15.18 -5.46 -13.32
C ARG A 83 -14.34 -4.19 -13.44
N SER A 84 -13.03 -4.31 -13.64
CA SER A 84 -12.13 -3.18 -13.71
C SER A 84 -11.79 -2.77 -15.13
N GLU A 85 -11.52 -1.48 -15.38
CA GLU A 85 -11.07 -1.02 -16.70
C GLU A 85 -9.79 -1.75 -17.13
N MET A 86 -8.93 -2.03 -16.15
CA MET A 86 -7.67 -2.76 -16.32
C MET A 86 -7.84 -4.16 -16.94
N ALA A 87 -8.97 -4.83 -16.70
CA ALA A 87 -9.24 -6.14 -17.30
C ALA A 87 -9.42 -6.08 -18.83
N SER A 88 -9.76 -4.91 -19.38
CA SER A 88 -9.90 -4.67 -20.82
C SER A 88 -8.57 -4.27 -21.50
N TYR A 89 -7.51 -4.04 -20.74
CA TYR A 89 -6.24 -3.59 -21.29
C TYR A 89 -5.55 -4.72 -22.05
N HIS A 90 -5.34 -4.49 -23.34
CA HIS A 90 -4.55 -5.37 -24.22
C HIS A 90 -3.23 -4.73 -24.62
N ARG A 91 -3.27 -3.44 -24.96
CA ARG A 91 -2.11 -2.61 -25.33
C ARG A 91 -2.22 -1.27 -24.64
N VAL A 92 -1.21 -0.89 -23.86
CA VAL A 92 -1.21 0.38 -23.12
C VAL A 92 0.11 1.11 -23.25
N VAL A 93 0.08 2.43 -23.18
CA VAL A 93 1.28 3.29 -23.21
C VAL A 93 1.17 4.36 -22.12
N ASN A 94 2.28 4.67 -21.45
CA ASN A 94 2.34 5.79 -20.51
C ASN A 94 3.76 6.38 -20.32
N SER A 95 3.80 7.47 -19.54
CA SER A 95 5.00 8.00 -18.89
C SER A 95 4.83 7.82 -17.38
N GLN A 96 5.41 6.77 -16.80
CA GLN A 96 5.23 6.42 -15.39
C GLN A 96 6.26 7.14 -14.52
N LYS A 97 5.77 7.75 -13.43
CA LYS A 97 6.60 8.23 -12.33
C LYS A 97 7.26 7.06 -11.60
N CYS A 98 8.59 7.00 -11.61
CA CYS A 98 9.36 5.95 -10.94
C CYS A 98 10.30 6.54 -9.88
N VAL A 99 10.44 5.85 -8.75
CA VAL A 99 11.42 6.17 -7.71
C VAL A 99 12.31 4.95 -7.45
N ARG A 100 13.62 5.15 -7.57
CA ARG A 100 14.67 4.16 -7.27
C ARG A 100 15.52 4.66 -6.11
N ALA A 101 15.02 4.41 -4.91
CA ALA A 101 15.70 4.74 -3.66
C ALA A 101 15.30 3.70 -2.60
N GLY A 102 16.11 2.66 -2.47
CA GLY A 102 15.79 1.45 -1.69
C GLY A 102 15.24 0.31 -2.55
N GLY A 103 15.19 -0.88 -1.98
CA GLY A 103 14.91 -2.14 -2.66
C GLY A 103 16.10 -2.67 -3.46
N LYS A 104 15.81 -3.62 -4.35
CA LYS A 104 16.76 -4.16 -5.33
C LYS A 104 17.32 -3.10 -6.28
N HIS A 105 16.48 -2.15 -6.70
CA HIS A 105 16.82 -1.08 -7.64
C HIS A 105 17.02 0.23 -6.87
N ASN A 106 18.26 0.49 -6.44
CA ASN A 106 18.59 1.62 -5.55
C ASN A 106 19.77 2.45 -6.09
N ASP A 107 19.45 3.62 -6.63
CA ASP A 107 20.44 4.52 -7.25
C ASP A 107 20.85 5.67 -6.31
N LEU A 108 20.44 5.62 -5.03
CA LEU A 108 20.56 6.76 -4.11
C LEU A 108 22.01 7.25 -3.98
N GLU A 109 22.99 6.36 -3.87
CA GLU A 109 24.39 6.74 -3.68
C GLU A 109 25.06 7.25 -4.96
N ASP A 110 24.58 6.82 -6.13
CA ASP A 110 25.11 7.17 -7.45
C ASP A 110 24.65 8.55 -7.90
N VAL A 111 23.43 8.96 -7.50
CA VAL A 111 22.91 10.29 -7.79
C VAL A 111 23.91 11.39 -7.42
N GLY A 112 24.27 12.18 -8.44
CA GLY A 112 25.19 13.31 -8.36
C GLY A 112 26.66 12.97 -8.58
N ARG A 113 27.06 11.70 -8.47
CA ARG A 113 28.42 11.25 -8.82
C ARG A 113 28.60 11.22 -10.33
N ASP A 114 27.61 10.71 -11.04
CA ASP A 114 27.50 10.75 -12.51
C ASP A 114 26.43 11.75 -12.98
N GLY A 115 26.22 11.78 -14.30
CA GLY A 115 25.27 12.66 -14.98
C GLY A 115 23.97 12.00 -15.41
N TYR A 116 23.71 10.72 -15.07
CA TYR A 116 22.61 9.95 -15.67
C TYR A 116 21.78 9.08 -14.72
N HIS A 117 22.16 8.96 -13.43
CA HIS A 117 21.35 8.34 -12.39
C HIS A 117 20.46 9.35 -11.65
N HIS A 118 19.26 8.91 -11.28
CA HIS A 118 18.24 9.72 -10.63
C HIS A 118 17.50 8.92 -9.57
N THR A 119 17.13 9.54 -8.46
CA THR A 119 16.22 8.89 -7.50
C THR A 119 14.78 8.92 -8.01
N PHE A 120 14.41 9.94 -8.78
CA PHE A 120 13.12 10.07 -9.44
C PHE A 120 13.30 10.35 -10.93
N PHE A 121 12.62 9.58 -11.77
CA PHE A 121 12.63 9.74 -13.21
C PHE A 121 11.29 9.31 -13.81
N GLU A 122 11.08 9.65 -15.08
CA GLU A 122 9.91 9.19 -15.84
C GLU A 122 10.30 8.02 -16.75
N MET A 123 9.62 6.90 -16.58
CA MET A 123 9.76 5.73 -17.44
C MET A 123 8.68 5.74 -18.52
N LEU A 124 9.09 6.02 -19.76
CA LEU A 124 8.27 5.86 -20.94
C LEU A 124 8.15 4.37 -21.25
N GLY A 125 6.94 3.85 -21.23
CA GLY A 125 6.70 2.43 -21.44
C GLY A 125 5.50 2.15 -22.33
N ASN A 126 5.59 1.02 -23.03
CA ASN A 126 4.49 0.43 -23.77
C ASN A 126 4.37 -1.04 -23.35
N TRP A 127 3.14 -1.48 -23.12
CA TRP A 127 2.85 -2.83 -22.65
C TRP A 127 1.91 -3.56 -23.59
N SER A 128 2.09 -4.87 -23.64
CA SER A 128 1.21 -5.80 -24.35
C SER A 128 0.90 -6.98 -23.44
N PHE A 129 -0.38 -7.27 -23.26
CA PHE A 129 -0.86 -8.31 -22.36
C PHE A 129 -1.48 -9.46 -23.17
N GLY A 130 -0.67 -10.46 -23.54
CA GLY A 130 -1.13 -11.62 -24.31
C GLY A 130 -1.54 -11.33 -25.76
N ASP A 131 -1.17 -10.16 -26.30
CA ASP A 131 -1.47 -9.76 -27.68
C ASP A 131 -0.25 -9.99 -28.60
N TYR A 132 0.72 -9.08 -28.57
CA TYR A 132 2.00 -9.26 -29.24
C TYR A 132 3.11 -9.59 -28.23
N PHE A 133 4.11 -10.35 -28.67
CA PHE A 133 5.29 -10.71 -27.87
C PHE A 133 6.57 -10.29 -28.57
N LYS A 134 7.55 -11.19 -28.77
CA LYS A 134 8.89 -10.86 -29.29
C LYS A 134 8.89 -10.14 -30.64
N VAL A 135 8.25 -10.70 -31.66
CA VAL A 135 8.26 -10.11 -33.02
C VAL A 135 7.58 -8.75 -33.04
N GLY A 136 6.46 -8.62 -32.34
CA GLY A 136 5.76 -7.34 -32.19
C GLY A 136 6.57 -6.34 -31.38
N GLY A 137 7.10 -6.72 -30.22
CA GLY A 137 7.98 -5.89 -29.36
C GLY A 137 9.16 -5.30 -30.12
N ALA A 138 9.81 -6.14 -30.93
CA ALA A 138 10.88 -5.77 -31.84
C ALA A 138 10.50 -4.75 -32.92
N LEU A 139 9.27 -4.79 -33.43
CA LEU A 139 8.77 -3.81 -34.41
C LEU A 139 8.67 -2.40 -33.80
N TYR A 140 8.58 -2.26 -32.48
CA TYR A 140 8.53 -0.95 -31.81
C TYR A 140 9.91 -0.32 -31.58
N CYS A 141 10.98 -1.11 -31.65
CA CYS A 141 12.35 -0.59 -31.71
C CYS A 141 12.59 0.28 -32.97
N THR A 142 11.63 0.34 -33.90
CA THR A 142 11.62 1.28 -35.02
C THR A 142 11.01 2.63 -34.66
N TRP A 143 11.03 3.07 -33.40
CA TRP A 143 10.84 4.48 -33.10
C TRP A 143 12.04 5.28 -33.63
N SER A 144 12.08 5.40 -34.96
CA SER A 144 12.90 6.27 -35.76
C SER A 144 11.94 7.31 -36.29
N ARG A 145 12.19 8.58 -35.98
CA ARG A 145 11.37 9.70 -36.47
C ARG A 145 11.12 9.55 -37.98
N PRO A 146 9.89 9.75 -38.48
CA PRO A 146 9.60 9.67 -39.91
C PRO A 146 10.16 10.80 -40.78
N THR A 147 10.97 11.73 -40.27
CA THR A 147 11.40 12.89 -41.05
C THR A 147 12.87 13.19 -40.79
N GLY A 148 13.63 13.26 -41.89
CA GLY A 148 15.07 13.47 -41.93
C GLY A 148 15.56 14.69 -41.16
N GLU A 149 16.87 14.71 -40.94
CA GLU A 149 17.65 15.78 -40.30
C GLU A 149 17.37 15.94 -38.80
N GLY A 150 18.07 15.14 -37.97
CA GLY A 150 18.17 15.36 -36.52
C GLY A 150 17.79 14.21 -35.60
N GLY A 151 17.34 13.05 -36.13
CA GLY A 151 17.11 11.86 -35.31
C GLY A 151 18.42 11.25 -34.80
N ALA A 152 18.41 10.68 -33.58
CA ALA A 152 19.49 9.81 -33.12
C ALA A 152 19.71 8.72 -34.18
N SER A 153 20.86 8.74 -34.84
CA SER A 153 21.14 7.76 -35.88
C SER A 153 21.20 6.38 -35.22
N VAL A 154 20.44 5.42 -35.75
CA VAL A 154 20.51 3.99 -35.37
C VAL A 154 21.96 3.47 -35.46
N CYS A 155 22.83 4.16 -36.20
CA CYS A 155 24.27 3.95 -36.27
C CYS A 155 25.04 4.21 -34.97
N ASN A 156 24.44 4.66 -33.87
CA ASN A 156 25.11 4.77 -32.56
C ASN A 156 24.56 3.80 -31.51
N CYS A 157 23.61 2.93 -31.89
CA CYS A 157 23.03 1.97 -30.96
C CYS A 157 23.76 0.63 -30.99
N VAL A 158 23.81 -0.02 -29.82
CA VAL A 158 24.26 -1.41 -29.61
C VAL A 158 23.16 -2.12 -28.80
N MET A 159 22.84 -3.35 -29.16
CA MET A 159 21.81 -4.15 -28.50
C MET A 159 22.43 -5.32 -27.75
N SER A 160 21.99 -5.56 -26.53
CA SER A 160 22.34 -6.73 -25.71
C SER A 160 21.08 -7.53 -25.41
N GLY A 161 21.17 -8.86 -25.42
CA GLY A 161 20.02 -9.71 -25.08
C GLY A 161 20.43 -11.10 -24.58
N GLY A 162 19.60 -11.66 -23.69
CA GLY A 162 19.82 -12.97 -23.05
C GLY A 162 18.76 -14.01 -23.40
N GLY A 163 19.10 -15.30 -23.30
CA GLY A 163 18.19 -16.42 -23.54
C GLY A 163 18.65 -17.75 -22.90
N VAL A 164 17.74 -18.73 -22.78
CA VAL A 164 18.00 -20.09 -22.28
C VAL A 164 17.50 -21.12 -23.29
N SER A 165 18.37 -22.06 -23.70
CA SER A 165 18.03 -23.48 -23.86
C SER A 165 19.29 -24.33 -24.11
N ASP A 166 19.35 -25.50 -23.47
CA ASP A 166 20.19 -26.67 -23.76
C ASP A 166 21.15 -26.58 -24.96
N GLY A 167 22.36 -26.10 -24.71
CA GLY A 167 23.54 -26.45 -25.51
C GLY A 167 23.70 -25.79 -26.88
N VAL A 168 22.82 -24.87 -27.30
CA VAL A 168 23.03 -24.09 -28.54
C VAL A 168 22.74 -22.62 -28.28
N LEU A 169 23.76 -21.78 -28.49
CA LEU A 169 23.69 -20.32 -28.43
C LEU A 169 22.70 -19.81 -29.49
N VAL A 170 21.44 -19.60 -29.10
CA VAL A 170 20.41 -19.04 -29.98
C VAL A 170 19.97 -17.69 -29.43
N LEU A 171 20.03 -16.69 -30.32
CA LEU A 171 19.47 -15.34 -30.24
C LEU A 171 17.95 -15.35 -29.99
N GLY A 172 17.48 -16.00 -28.92
CA GLY A 172 16.07 -16.37 -28.70
C GLY A 172 15.14 -15.21 -28.31
N THR A 173 15.70 -14.04 -27.99
CA THR A 173 14.96 -12.79 -27.67
C THR A 173 15.02 -11.76 -28.79
N LEU A 174 16.04 -11.84 -29.65
CA LEU A 174 16.22 -10.95 -30.79
C LEU A 174 15.57 -11.59 -32.01
N THR A 175 14.32 -11.23 -32.27
CA THR A 175 13.66 -11.69 -33.50
C THR A 175 14.38 -11.11 -34.71
N THR A 176 14.42 -11.90 -35.78
CA THR A 176 15.01 -11.61 -37.09
C THR A 176 14.62 -10.25 -37.67
N SER A 177 13.53 -9.64 -37.20
CA SER A 177 13.07 -8.30 -37.57
C SER A 177 13.87 -7.13 -36.97
N VAL A 178 14.43 -7.25 -35.75
CA VAL A 178 15.34 -6.22 -35.17
C VAL A 178 16.66 -6.19 -35.93
N LEU A 179 17.13 -7.38 -36.31
CA LEU A 179 18.31 -7.61 -37.14
C LEU A 179 18.20 -6.99 -38.54
N LEU A 180 17.00 -6.64 -39.03
CA LEU A 180 16.83 -6.01 -40.35
C LEU A 180 17.26 -4.53 -40.40
N ARG A 181 17.48 -3.87 -39.25
CA ARG A 181 17.86 -2.44 -39.21
C ARG A 181 19.09 -2.11 -38.36
N VAL A 182 19.49 -2.99 -37.44
CA VAL A 182 20.75 -2.85 -36.69
C VAL A 182 21.77 -3.84 -37.27
N PRO A 183 22.99 -3.40 -37.65
CA PRO A 183 24.03 -4.29 -38.14
C PRO A 183 24.26 -5.46 -37.17
N PRO A 184 24.33 -6.72 -37.63
CA PRO A 184 24.51 -7.89 -36.76
C PRO A 184 25.72 -7.79 -35.82
N ALA A 185 26.78 -7.09 -36.24
CA ALA A 185 27.97 -6.85 -35.43
C ALA A 185 27.70 -6.08 -34.13
N ARG A 186 26.59 -5.33 -34.04
CA ARG A 186 26.16 -4.51 -32.90
C ARG A 186 25.12 -5.20 -32.01
N VAL A 187 24.91 -6.49 -32.24
CA VAL A 187 24.03 -7.33 -31.43
C VAL A 187 24.93 -8.23 -30.58
N LEU A 188 24.91 -8.02 -29.27
CA LEU A 188 25.79 -8.66 -28.30
C LEU A 188 25.04 -9.77 -27.54
N PRO A 189 25.51 -11.02 -27.60
CA PRO A 189 24.85 -12.15 -26.94
C PRO A 189 25.33 -12.24 -25.48
N PHE A 190 24.70 -11.48 -24.59
CA PHE A 190 24.97 -11.55 -23.16
C PHE A 190 24.15 -12.67 -22.49
N GLY A 191 24.57 -13.06 -21.28
CA GLY A 191 23.91 -14.11 -20.51
C GLY A 191 22.70 -13.59 -19.73
N LEU A 192 21.96 -14.50 -19.08
CA LEU A 192 20.87 -14.13 -18.18
C LEU A 192 21.32 -13.26 -16.99
N LYS A 193 22.60 -13.32 -16.62
CA LYS A 193 23.14 -12.47 -15.56
C LYS A 193 22.94 -10.99 -15.89
N ASP A 194 23.12 -10.63 -17.16
CA ASP A 194 23.09 -9.25 -17.62
C ASP A 194 21.73 -8.92 -18.26
N ASN A 195 21.04 -9.90 -18.85
CA ASN A 195 19.78 -9.68 -19.57
C ASN A 195 18.62 -10.55 -19.08
N PHE A 196 18.41 -10.55 -17.76
CA PHE A 196 17.20 -11.05 -17.13
C PHE A 196 16.68 -10.00 -16.15
N TRP A 197 15.46 -9.53 -16.38
CA TRP A 197 14.88 -8.44 -15.62
C TRP A 197 13.83 -8.95 -14.63
N GLU A 198 13.89 -8.43 -13.41
CA GLU A 198 12.89 -8.63 -12.37
C GLU A 198 12.71 -7.36 -11.52
N MET A 199 11.46 -7.11 -11.15
CA MET A 199 11.06 -5.88 -10.44
C MET A 199 11.52 -5.83 -8.98
N GLY A 200 11.68 -6.98 -8.35
CA GLY A 200 11.98 -7.17 -6.94
C GLY A 200 12.28 -8.64 -6.65
N ASP A 201 12.25 -9.04 -5.38
CA ASP A 201 12.60 -10.41 -4.97
C ASP A 201 11.55 -11.45 -5.40
N THR A 202 10.32 -11.00 -5.67
CA THR A 202 9.21 -11.82 -6.19
C THR A 202 8.40 -11.04 -7.22
N GLY A 203 7.68 -11.76 -8.09
CA GLY A 203 6.76 -11.17 -9.07
C GLY A 203 7.12 -11.43 -10.54
N PRO A 204 6.38 -10.82 -11.48
CA PRO A 204 6.58 -11.03 -12.91
C PRO A 204 7.99 -10.62 -13.36
N CYS A 205 8.62 -11.49 -14.15
CA CYS A 205 9.99 -11.34 -14.63
C CYS A 205 10.19 -12.04 -15.98
N GLY A 206 11.34 -11.78 -16.61
CA GLY A 206 11.67 -12.42 -17.87
C GLY A 206 13.00 -11.99 -18.46
N PRO A 207 13.47 -12.69 -19.50
CA PRO A 207 14.64 -12.28 -20.25
C PRO A 207 14.35 -10.94 -20.94
N CYS A 208 15.39 -10.12 -21.12
CA CYS A 208 15.25 -8.80 -21.69
C CYS A 208 16.24 -8.54 -22.83
N THR A 209 16.01 -7.41 -23.51
CA THR A 209 16.89 -6.85 -24.51
C THR A 209 17.07 -5.36 -24.21
N GLU A 210 18.31 -4.92 -24.12
CA GLU A 210 18.67 -3.54 -23.79
C GLU A 210 19.26 -2.85 -25.01
N ILE A 211 18.87 -1.58 -25.18
CA ILE A 211 19.36 -0.70 -26.23
C ILE A 211 20.27 0.33 -25.58
N HIS A 212 21.54 0.29 -25.98
CA HIS A 212 22.58 1.22 -25.54
C HIS A 212 22.85 2.25 -26.63
N TYR A 213 23.15 3.49 -26.23
CA TYR A 213 23.50 4.60 -27.12
C TYR A 213 24.91 5.12 -26.83
N ASP A 214 25.76 5.19 -27.85
CA ASP A 214 27.09 5.83 -27.76
C ASP A 214 27.00 7.34 -28.08
N HIS A 215 27.28 8.16 -27.07
CA HIS A 215 27.33 9.62 -27.20
C HIS A 215 28.46 10.13 -28.09
N VAL A 216 29.53 9.33 -28.31
CA VAL A 216 30.66 9.72 -29.17
C VAL A 216 30.35 9.40 -30.63
N GLY A 217 29.87 8.18 -30.91
CA GLY A 217 29.57 7.72 -32.26
C GLY A 217 30.81 7.54 -33.14
N GLY A 218 30.63 6.93 -34.31
CA GLY A 218 31.72 6.74 -35.29
C GLY A 218 32.84 5.79 -34.85
N ARG A 219 32.68 5.08 -33.72
CA ARG A 219 33.62 4.09 -33.17
C ARG A 219 32.92 2.78 -32.85
N ASP A 220 33.71 1.76 -32.53
CA ASP A 220 33.20 0.51 -31.98
C ASP A 220 33.03 0.65 -30.45
N ALA A 221 31.78 0.69 -30.00
CA ALA A 221 31.42 0.86 -28.59
C ALA A 221 31.08 -0.46 -27.89
N ARG A 222 31.23 -1.62 -28.56
CA ARG A 222 30.77 -2.92 -28.05
C ARG A 222 31.41 -3.31 -26.72
N THR A 223 32.70 -3.01 -26.55
CA THR A 223 33.46 -3.31 -25.33
C THR A 223 33.12 -2.40 -24.16
N LEU A 224 32.28 -1.37 -24.37
CA LEU A 224 31.89 -0.41 -23.34
C LEU A 224 30.47 -0.66 -22.81
N VAL A 225 29.71 -1.55 -23.43
CA VAL A 225 28.38 -1.97 -22.95
C VAL A 225 28.54 -2.71 -21.62
N ASN A 226 27.72 -2.35 -20.63
CA ASN A 226 27.76 -2.89 -19.26
C ASN A 226 29.10 -2.68 -18.52
N MET A 227 29.88 -1.66 -18.89
CA MET A 227 31.16 -1.31 -18.25
C MET A 227 31.12 0.04 -17.51
N ASP A 228 29.94 0.51 -17.11
CA ASP A 228 29.71 1.78 -16.40
C ASP A 228 30.34 3.01 -17.09
N SER A 229 30.44 2.97 -18.43
CA SER A 229 30.99 4.06 -19.20
C SER A 229 29.99 5.20 -19.34
N PRO A 230 30.35 6.46 -19.01
CA PRO A 230 29.45 7.60 -19.20
C PRO A 230 29.21 7.93 -20.68
N ASP A 231 30.02 7.38 -21.59
CA ASP A 231 29.84 7.59 -23.02
C ASP A 231 28.79 6.63 -23.64
N VAL A 232 28.51 5.49 -23.00
CA VAL A 232 27.60 4.45 -23.52
C VAL A 232 26.52 4.17 -22.48
N VAL A 233 25.32 4.69 -22.73
CA VAL A 233 24.21 4.63 -21.77
C VAL A 233 23.09 3.75 -22.28
N GLU A 234 22.53 2.92 -21.41
CA GLU A 234 21.27 2.21 -21.68
C GLU A 234 20.13 3.23 -21.76
N ILE A 235 19.42 3.25 -22.88
CA ILE A 235 18.28 4.17 -23.09
C ILE A 235 16.93 3.44 -23.01
N TRP A 236 16.87 2.15 -23.33
CA TRP A 236 15.63 1.40 -23.42
C TRP A 236 15.83 -0.08 -23.06
N ASN A 237 14.99 -0.60 -22.18
CA ASN A 237 14.90 -2.01 -21.85
C ASN A 237 13.59 -2.61 -22.36
N LEU A 238 13.66 -3.78 -23.01
CA LEU A 238 12.53 -4.55 -23.51
C LEU A 238 12.49 -5.90 -22.82
N VAL A 239 11.58 -6.04 -21.87
CA VAL A 239 11.42 -7.24 -21.04
C VAL A 239 10.32 -8.12 -21.62
N PHE A 240 10.65 -9.39 -21.82
CA PHE A 240 9.73 -10.41 -22.29
C PHE A 240 9.19 -11.19 -21.08
N ILE A 241 8.19 -10.62 -20.43
CA ILE A 241 7.58 -11.18 -19.22
C ILE A 241 6.92 -12.51 -19.57
N GLN A 242 7.48 -13.58 -19.00
CA GLN A 242 7.01 -14.95 -19.22
C GLN A 242 7.12 -15.82 -17.96
N TYR A 243 7.72 -15.32 -16.88
CA TYR A 243 7.84 -16.01 -15.60
C TYR A 243 7.33 -15.16 -14.44
N ASN A 244 6.97 -15.81 -13.35
CA ASN A 244 6.79 -15.25 -12.03
C ASN A 244 7.90 -15.80 -11.12
N ARG A 245 8.61 -14.92 -10.43
CA ARG A 245 9.58 -15.28 -9.39
C ARG A 245 8.82 -15.56 -8.10
N GLU A 246 8.92 -16.78 -7.62
CA GLU A 246 8.33 -17.20 -6.35
C GLU A 246 9.24 -16.85 -5.17
N VAL A 247 8.72 -16.95 -3.95
CA VAL A 247 9.45 -16.62 -2.70
C VAL A 247 10.71 -17.47 -2.53
N ASP A 248 10.67 -18.73 -2.97
CA ASP A 248 11.79 -19.68 -2.96
C ASP A 248 12.81 -19.46 -4.10
N GLN A 249 12.67 -18.35 -4.83
CA GLN A 249 13.45 -17.96 -6.01
C GLN A 249 13.22 -18.82 -7.26
N SER A 250 12.30 -19.80 -7.22
CA SER A 250 11.95 -20.58 -8.40
C SER A 250 11.22 -19.72 -9.45
N LEU A 251 11.37 -20.10 -10.72
CA LEU A 251 10.68 -19.46 -11.85
C LEU A 251 9.47 -20.28 -12.26
N ARG A 252 8.29 -19.69 -12.14
CA ARG A 252 7.04 -20.29 -12.57
C ARG A 252 6.57 -19.66 -13.87
N LEU A 253 6.23 -20.47 -14.87
CA LEU A 253 5.78 -19.95 -16.17
C LEU A 253 4.44 -19.23 -16.04
N LEU A 254 4.32 -18.02 -16.60
CA LEU A 254 3.06 -17.27 -16.61
C LEU A 254 2.09 -17.83 -17.67
N PRO A 255 0.78 -17.80 -17.41
CA PRO A 255 -0.24 -18.28 -18.35
C PRO A 255 -0.30 -17.53 -19.68
N ARG A 256 0.08 -16.25 -19.65
CA ARG A 256 0.14 -15.37 -20.83
C ARG A 256 1.48 -14.65 -20.84
N PHE A 257 2.13 -14.62 -22.00
CA PHE A 257 3.35 -13.85 -22.18
C PHE A 257 3.01 -12.41 -22.51
N SER A 258 3.83 -11.50 -21.99
CA SER A 258 3.59 -10.08 -22.10
C SER A 258 4.87 -9.34 -22.45
N VAL A 259 4.72 -8.16 -23.05
CA VAL A 259 5.85 -7.25 -23.29
C VAL A 259 5.76 -6.12 -22.29
N ASP A 260 6.87 -5.85 -21.63
CA ASP A 260 7.09 -4.68 -20.80
C ASP A 260 8.29 -3.92 -21.36
N THR A 261 8.11 -2.62 -21.61
CA THR A 261 9.21 -1.78 -22.06
C THR A 261 9.39 -0.60 -21.10
N GLY A 262 10.65 -0.24 -20.88
CA GLY A 262 11.02 0.86 -20.00
C GLY A 262 12.14 1.67 -20.62
N MET A 263 11.83 2.91 -20.99
CA MET A 263 12.77 3.85 -21.60
C MET A 263 12.82 5.13 -20.76
N GLY A 264 14.00 5.51 -20.30
CA GLY A 264 14.15 6.67 -19.42
C GLY A 264 13.97 7.99 -20.18
N LEU A 265 12.96 8.79 -19.84
CA LEU A 265 12.71 10.09 -20.47
C LEU A 265 13.93 11.01 -20.36
N GLU A 266 14.55 11.06 -19.17
CA GLU A 266 15.72 11.86 -18.87
C GLU A 266 16.90 11.51 -19.80
N ARG A 267 17.20 10.21 -19.93
CA ARG A 267 18.27 9.71 -20.80
C ARG A 267 17.97 9.98 -22.28
N LEU A 268 16.75 9.67 -22.73
CA LEU A 268 16.34 9.93 -24.12
C LEU A 268 16.42 11.42 -24.46
N THR A 269 15.99 12.30 -23.56
CA THR A 269 16.07 13.75 -23.74
C THR A 269 17.53 14.20 -23.85
N GLY A 270 18.41 13.67 -23.01
CA GLY A 270 19.85 13.92 -23.09
C GLY A 270 20.41 13.58 -24.48
N VAL A 271 20.08 12.39 -24.99
CA VAL A 271 20.49 11.94 -26.33
C VAL A 271 19.94 12.85 -27.43
N LEU A 272 18.63 13.14 -27.43
CA LEU A 272 17.99 13.93 -28.49
C LEU A 272 18.42 15.41 -28.49
N GLN A 273 18.87 15.93 -27.35
CA GLN A 273 19.41 17.28 -27.23
C GLN A 273 20.94 17.34 -27.39
N GLY A 274 21.61 16.21 -27.64
CA GLY A 274 23.05 16.14 -27.80
C GLY A 274 23.82 16.46 -26.51
N ARG A 275 23.24 16.16 -25.34
CA ARG A 275 23.85 16.36 -24.02
C ARG A 275 24.43 15.05 -23.50
N ARG A 276 25.57 15.15 -22.79
CA ARG A 276 26.22 14.00 -22.12
C ARG A 276 25.67 13.75 -20.71
N SER A 277 25.13 14.77 -20.06
CA SER A 277 24.51 14.70 -18.75
C SER A 277 23.04 15.02 -18.87
N ASN A 278 22.19 14.23 -18.21
CA ASN A 278 20.75 14.48 -18.14
C ASN A 278 20.46 15.83 -17.48
N TYR A 279 21.33 16.27 -16.55
CA TYR A 279 21.20 17.55 -15.84
C TYR A 279 21.40 18.77 -16.75
N ASP A 280 21.97 18.59 -17.94
CA ASP A 280 22.22 19.68 -18.91
C ASP A 280 21.02 19.90 -19.86
N THR A 281 19.91 19.21 -19.62
CA THR A 281 18.68 19.28 -20.44
C THR A 281 17.69 20.29 -19.90
N ASP A 282 16.62 20.56 -20.66
CA ASP A 282 15.48 21.38 -20.22
C ASP A 282 14.70 20.77 -19.04
N LEU A 283 14.95 19.50 -18.69
CA LEU A 283 14.38 18.84 -17.50
C LEU A 283 15.01 19.30 -16.18
N PHE A 284 16.20 19.90 -16.20
CA PHE A 284 16.94 20.27 -14.98
C PHE A 284 17.49 21.70 -15.01
N THR A 285 17.82 22.25 -16.18
CA THR A 285 18.42 23.60 -16.29
C THR A 285 17.63 24.72 -15.59
N PRO A 286 16.27 24.78 -15.61
CA PRO A 286 15.54 25.79 -14.84
C PRO A 286 15.73 25.65 -13.33
N LEU A 287 15.84 24.41 -12.84
CA LEU A 287 16.02 24.09 -11.44
C LEU A 287 17.46 24.37 -10.98
N LEU A 288 18.47 24.05 -11.79
CA LEU A 288 19.87 24.39 -11.53
C LEU A 288 20.06 25.90 -11.43
N HIS A 289 19.43 26.66 -12.33
CA HIS A 289 19.44 28.12 -12.24
C HIS A 289 18.74 28.61 -10.97
N ALA A 290 17.60 28.02 -10.59
CA ALA A 290 16.93 28.37 -9.34
C ALA A 290 17.81 28.07 -8.11
N ILE A 291 18.55 26.95 -8.10
CA ILE A 291 19.51 26.63 -7.04
C ILE A 291 20.57 27.73 -6.95
N GLN A 292 21.18 28.11 -8.08
CA GLN A 292 22.20 29.17 -8.13
C GLN A 292 21.67 30.49 -7.53
N GLN A 293 20.47 30.92 -7.95
CA GLN A 293 19.85 32.17 -7.48
C GLN A 293 19.51 32.14 -5.99
N ARG A 294 19.30 30.96 -5.40
CA ARG A 294 18.92 30.81 -3.99
C ARG A 294 20.11 30.56 -3.08
N SER A 295 21.15 29.86 -3.56
CA SER A 295 22.36 29.58 -2.80
C SER A 295 23.37 30.72 -2.85
N GLY A 296 23.42 31.47 -3.96
CA GLY A 296 24.51 32.41 -4.23
C GLY A 296 25.83 31.73 -4.62
N ALA A 297 25.81 30.41 -4.86
CA ALA A 297 26.97 29.66 -5.33
C ALA A 297 27.33 30.03 -6.78
N GLY A 298 28.56 29.70 -7.19
CA GLY A 298 29.00 29.85 -8.58
C GLY A 298 28.10 29.07 -9.57
N PRO A 299 28.12 29.40 -10.86
CA PRO A 299 27.31 28.73 -11.87
C PRO A 299 27.67 27.25 -11.96
N TYR A 300 26.66 26.41 -12.21
CA TYR A 300 26.86 25.00 -12.52
C TYR A 300 27.71 24.84 -13.78
N ALA A 301 28.78 24.05 -13.69
CA ALA A 301 29.75 23.89 -14.78
C ALA A 301 29.77 22.46 -15.38
N GLY A 302 28.95 21.54 -14.85
CA GLY A 302 28.84 20.17 -15.39
C GLY A 302 30.03 19.26 -15.07
N ARG A 303 30.88 19.60 -14.10
CA ARG A 303 32.08 18.82 -13.75
C ARG A 303 31.73 17.60 -12.90
N THR A 304 32.51 16.53 -13.05
CA THR A 304 32.37 15.26 -12.33
C THR A 304 33.72 14.75 -11.84
N GLY A 305 33.70 13.90 -10.81
CA GLY A 305 34.92 13.28 -10.27
C GLY A 305 35.92 14.31 -9.73
N THR A 306 37.20 14.11 -10.04
CA THR A 306 38.30 14.98 -9.58
C THR A 306 38.26 16.39 -10.16
N ALA A 307 37.52 16.61 -11.26
CA ALA A 307 37.37 17.93 -11.88
C ALA A 307 36.40 18.85 -11.11
N ASP A 308 35.54 18.30 -10.25
CA ASP A 308 34.59 19.05 -9.42
C ASP A 308 35.20 19.37 -8.04
N GLU A 309 36.16 20.28 -8.04
CA GLU A 309 36.81 20.75 -6.81
C GLU A 309 35.78 21.32 -5.82
N GLY A 310 35.72 20.73 -4.62
CA GLY A 310 34.74 21.11 -3.60
C GLY A 310 33.35 20.50 -3.78
N GLN A 311 33.15 19.60 -4.75
CA GLN A 311 31.90 18.87 -4.99
C GLN A 311 30.68 19.77 -5.25
N VAL A 312 30.91 20.94 -5.86
CA VAL A 312 29.87 21.94 -6.06
C VAL A 312 28.86 21.46 -7.12
N ASP A 313 29.34 20.97 -8.27
CA ASP A 313 28.47 20.47 -9.33
C ASP A 313 27.74 19.18 -8.91
N LEU A 314 28.38 18.34 -8.08
CA LEU A 314 27.75 17.20 -7.42
C LEU A 314 26.60 17.67 -6.51
N ALA A 315 26.82 18.70 -5.69
CA ALA A 315 25.79 19.24 -4.81
C ALA A 315 24.61 19.82 -5.61
N TYR A 316 24.86 20.50 -6.73
CA TYR A 316 23.83 20.94 -7.67
C TYR A 316 22.98 19.77 -8.16
N ARG A 317 23.60 18.68 -8.63
CA ARG A 317 22.91 17.48 -9.12
C ARG A 317 22.08 16.81 -8.03
N VAL A 318 22.66 16.60 -6.84
CA VAL A 318 21.97 15.97 -5.69
C VAL A 318 20.77 16.80 -5.25
N VAL A 319 20.94 18.12 -5.09
CA VAL A 319 19.84 19.00 -4.65
C VAL A 319 18.73 19.04 -5.69
N ALA A 320 19.08 19.13 -6.98
CA ALA A 320 18.10 19.17 -8.07
C ALA A 320 17.29 17.87 -8.21
N ASP A 321 17.94 16.72 -8.12
CA ASP A 321 17.28 15.41 -8.15
C ASP A 321 16.38 15.23 -6.92
N HIS A 322 16.94 15.38 -5.73
CA HIS A 322 16.23 15.05 -4.49
C HIS A 322 15.03 15.96 -4.23
N ILE A 323 15.08 17.25 -4.62
CA ILE A 323 13.90 18.12 -4.48
C ILE A 323 12.77 17.73 -5.44
N ARG A 324 13.08 17.18 -6.63
CA ARG A 324 12.06 16.59 -7.52
C ARG A 324 11.42 15.37 -6.84
N THR A 325 12.22 14.44 -6.35
CA THR A 325 11.74 13.22 -5.66
C THR A 325 10.88 13.55 -4.46
N LEU A 326 11.35 14.45 -3.58
CA LEU A 326 10.59 14.88 -2.40
C LEU A 326 9.26 15.50 -2.78
N SER A 327 9.24 16.38 -3.78
CA SER A 327 8.01 17.07 -4.21
C SER A 327 6.98 16.08 -4.75
N VAL A 328 7.42 15.10 -5.56
CA VAL A 328 6.53 14.08 -6.14
C VAL A 328 6.03 13.11 -5.07
N CYS A 329 6.90 12.58 -4.21
CA CYS A 329 6.50 11.66 -3.16
C CYS A 329 5.50 12.29 -2.19
N ILE A 330 5.74 13.54 -1.77
CA ILE A 330 4.83 14.27 -0.86
C ILE A 330 3.50 14.57 -1.54
N ALA A 331 3.51 14.92 -2.84
CA ALA A 331 2.30 15.11 -3.61
C ALA A 331 1.48 13.81 -3.74
N ASP A 332 2.16 12.68 -3.90
CA ASP A 332 1.54 11.34 -3.97
C ASP A 332 1.27 10.73 -2.56
N GLY A 333 1.37 11.54 -1.49
CA GLY A 333 0.95 11.16 -0.14
C GLY A 333 1.98 10.44 0.73
N VAL A 334 3.23 10.29 0.27
CA VAL A 334 4.34 9.73 1.06
C VAL A 334 5.09 10.86 1.77
N HIS A 335 5.14 10.82 3.11
CA HIS A 335 5.78 11.86 3.93
C HIS A 335 7.05 11.33 4.59
N PRO A 336 8.05 12.16 4.90
CA PRO A 336 9.22 11.73 5.67
C PRO A 336 8.84 11.21 7.07
N GLY A 337 9.26 9.99 7.39
CA GLY A 337 8.82 9.26 8.59
C GLY A 337 9.89 8.35 9.17
N MET A 338 9.48 7.35 9.96
CA MET A 338 10.39 6.49 10.73
C MET A 338 10.53 5.07 10.17
N SER A 339 9.68 4.65 9.23
CA SER A 339 9.60 3.29 8.71
C SER A 339 9.23 3.26 7.22
N GLY A 340 9.47 2.13 6.55
CA GLY A 340 9.08 1.92 5.16
C GLY A 340 9.65 2.96 4.18
N ALA A 341 8.84 3.28 3.17
CA ALA A 341 9.10 4.32 2.18
C ALA A 341 9.32 5.71 2.82
N GLU A 342 8.67 5.98 3.96
CA GLU A 342 8.78 7.25 4.68
C GLU A 342 10.19 7.47 5.25
N LEU A 343 10.86 6.40 5.69
CA LEU A 343 12.23 6.47 6.17
C LEU A 343 13.21 6.78 5.03
N VAL A 344 13.06 6.13 3.88
CA VAL A 344 13.87 6.44 2.69
C VAL A 344 13.70 7.91 2.31
N LEU A 345 12.46 8.39 2.26
CA LEU A 345 12.19 9.78 1.91
C LEU A 345 12.82 10.77 2.90
N ARG A 346 12.88 10.41 4.19
CA ARG A 346 13.64 11.16 5.20
C ARG A 346 15.13 11.21 4.89
N ARG A 347 15.75 10.13 4.40
CA ARG A 347 17.17 10.10 4.02
C ARG A 347 17.46 11.00 2.83
N ILE A 348 16.62 10.94 1.80
CA ILE A 348 16.69 11.82 0.63
C ILE A 348 16.63 13.29 1.08
N LEU A 349 15.70 13.63 1.98
CA LEU A 349 15.60 14.97 2.56
C LEU A 349 16.88 15.38 3.29
N ARG A 350 17.40 14.53 4.18
CA ARG A 350 18.64 14.79 4.93
C ARG A 350 19.82 15.05 4.00
N ARG A 351 19.99 14.20 2.99
CA ARG A 351 21.05 14.33 1.99
C ARG A 351 20.92 15.64 1.21
N ALA A 352 19.71 15.99 0.74
CA ALA A 352 19.45 17.24 0.06
C ALA A 352 19.78 18.48 0.92
N VAL A 353 19.36 18.47 2.19
CA VAL A 353 19.65 19.54 3.15
C VAL A 353 21.15 19.67 3.39
N ARG A 354 21.86 18.55 3.61
CA ARG A 354 23.31 18.54 3.82
C ARG A 354 24.05 19.20 2.66
N PHE A 355 23.79 18.76 1.42
CA PHE A 355 24.45 19.34 0.25
C PHE A 355 24.07 20.82 0.02
N CYS A 356 22.82 21.19 0.31
CA CYS A 356 22.36 22.57 0.19
C CYS A 356 23.05 23.51 1.20
N ILE A 357 23.22 23.08 2.46
CA ILE A 357 23.78 23.92 3.53
C ILE A 357 25.31 23.82 3.59
N GLU A 358 25.87 22.62 3.63
CA GLU A 358 27.30 22.42 3.90
C GLU A 358 28.17 22.65 2.67
N VAL A 359 27.68 22.27 1.48
CA VAL A 359 28.45 22.38 0.22
C VAL A 359 28.10 23.65 -0.54
N LEU A 360 26.81 23.87 -0.84
CA LEU A 360 26.37 25.06 -1.57
C LEU A 360 26.31 26.33 -0.69
N LYS A 361 26.48 26.20 0.63
CA LYS A 361 26.42 27.31 1.60
C LYS A 361 25.14 28.13 1.48
N ALA A 362 24.05 27.50 1.06
CA ALA A 362 22.78 28.16 0.83
C ALA A 362 22.12 28.57 2.16
N PRO A 363 21.37 29.68 2.20
CA PRO A 363 20.66 30.12 3.39
C PRO A 363 19.57 29.11 3.79
N GLN A 364 19.24 29.08 5.08
CA GLN A 364 18.11 28.29 5.58
C GLN A 364 16.82 28.67 4.84
N GLY A 365 16.09 27.66 4.37
CA GLY A 365 14.89 27.84 3.55
C GLY A 365 15.13 27.77 2.04
N ALA A 366 16.38 27.77 1.57
CA ALA A 366 16.71 27.71 0.15
C ALA A 366 16.11 26.46 -0.53
N LEU A 367 16.25 25.28 0.08
CA LEU A 367 15.69 24.02 -0.47
C LEU A 367 14.16 24.09 -0.64
N ALA A 368 13.43 24.59 0.36
CA ALA A 368 11.97 24.76 0.29
C ALA A 368 11.53 25.78 -0.75
N SER A 369 12.33 26.83 -0.96
CA SER A 369 12.05 27.83 -1.98
C SER A 369 12.14 27.31 -3.43
N LEU A 370 12.67 26.10 -3.64
CA LEU A 370 12.77 25.45 -4.96
C LEU A 370 11.49 24.70 -5.35
N VAL A 371 10.61 24.36 -4.39
CA VAL A 371 9.39 23.60 -4.65
C VAL A 371 8.50 24.26 -5.72
N PRO A 372 8.26 25.59 -5.71
CA PRO A 372 7.48 26.23 -6.78
C PRO A 372 8.09 26.05 -8.18
N THR A 373 9.41 26.01 -8.29
CA THR A 373 10.10 25.76 -9.57
C THR A 373 9.86 24.32 -10.04
N VAL A 374 10.01 23.34 -9.13
CA VAL A 374 9.71 21.93 -9.40
C VAL A 374 8.25 21.77 -9.81
N THR A 375 7.33 22.37 -9.05
CA THR A 375 5.90 22.39 -9.35
C THR A 375 5.64 22.98 -10.72
N TYR A 376 6.24 24.11 -11.10
CA TYR A 376 6.08 24.67 -12.45
C TYR A 376 6.57 23.72 -13.54
N MET A 377 7.71 23.05 -13.32
CA MET A 377 8.30 22.11 -14.26
C MET A 377 7.47 20.82 -14.41
N LEU A 378 6.79 20.36 -13.34
CA LEU A 378 6.03 19.11 -13.32
C LEU A 378 4.51 19.29 -13.55
N VAL A 379 3.88 20.36 -13.04
CA VAL A 379 2.42 20.62 -13.09
C VAL A 379 1.90 20.83 -14.49
N LYS A 380 2.71 21.40 -15.39
CA LYS A 380 2.30 21.57 -16.78
C LYS A 380 2.10 20.22 -17.50
N TYR A 381 2.52 19.10 -16.90
CA TYR A 381 2.66 17.82 -17.62
C TYR A 381 2.12 16.56 -16.90
N ILE A 382 1.92 16.55 -15.56
CA ILE A 382 1.51 15.33 -14.81
C ILE A 382 -0.03 15.21 -14.57
N SER A 383 -0.86 16.12 -15.10
CA SER A 383 -2.34 16.05 -15.16
C SER A 383 -3.15 16.53 -13.92
N HIS A 384 -4.23 17.26 -14.23
CA HIS A 384 -5.45 17.69 -13.49
C HIS A 384 -5.44 18.28 -12.06
N ASN A 385 -4.41 18.13 -11.22
CA ASN A 385 -4.44 18.61 -9.82
C ASN A 385 -3.34 19.64 -9.49
N ALA A 386 -3.27 20.74 -10.25
CA ALA A 386 -2.36 21.86 -9.96
C ALA A 386 -2.54 22.45 -8.54
N SER A 387 -3.74 22.33 -7.96
CA SER A 387 -4.07 22.77 -6.60
C SER A 387 -3.40 21.93 -5.50
N GLU A 388 -3.24 20.62 -5.69
CA GLU A 388 -2.67 19.70 -4.69
C GLU A 388 -1.16 19.86 -4.55
N LEU A 389 -0.43 20.10 -5.64
CA LEU A 389 1.00 20.42 -5.58
C LEU A 389 1.27 21.80 -4.94
N GLY A 390 0.35 22.76 -5.11
CA GLY A 390 0.41 24.06 -4.44
C GLY A 390 0.20 23.97 -2.91
N GLU A 391 -0.70 23.11 -2.45
CA GLU A 391 -0.85 22.77 -1.03
C GLU A 391 0.34 21.98 -0.49
N SER A 392 0.88 21.05 -1.29
CA SER A 392 2.10 20.29 -0.95
C SER A 392 3.31 21.19 -0.76
N GLY A 393 3.43 22.32 -1.48
CA GLY A 393 4.45 23.33 -1.22
C GLY A 393 4.35 23.98 0.17
N ARG A 394 3.14 24.21 0.69
CA ARG A 394 2.93 24.71 2.07
C ARG A 394 3.25 23.64 3.11
N ARG A 395 2.87 22.37 2.84
CA ARG A 395 3.23 21.21 3.67
C ARG A 395 4.75 20.97 3.68
N PHE A 396 5.42 21.12 2.54
CA PHE A 396 6.88 21.01 2.43
C PHE A 396 7.60 22.10 3.24
N CYS A 397 7.17 23.36 3.14
CA CYS A 397 7.71 24.44 3.96
C CYS A 397 7.49 24.22 5.47
N PHE A 398 6.32 23.67 5.85
CA PHE A 398 6.02 23.26 7.23
C PHE A 398 6.97 22.15 7.72
N TRP A 399 7.18 21.11 6.90
CA TRP A 399 8.12 20.03 7.18
C TRP A 399 9.58 20.51 7.23
N PHE A 400 9.98 21.42 6.35
CA PHE A 400 11.33 22.00 6.32
C PHE A 400 11.62 22.86 7.57
N TRP A 401 10.68 23.74 7.96
CA TRP A 401 10.81 24.54 9.18
C TRP A 401 10.87 23.64 10.42
N PHE A 402 10.02 22.62 10.47
CA PHE A 402 10.00 21.66 11.56
C PHE A 402 11.33 20.88 11.69
N TRP A 403 11.97 20.54 10.58
CA TRP A 403 13.18 19.72 10.60
C TRP A 403 14.45 20.49 10.99
N SER A 404 14.50 21.80 10.73
CA SER A 404 15.60 22.64 11.21
C SER A 404 15.69 22.75 12.74
N GLU A 405 14.66 22.36 13.48
CA GLU A 405 14.67 22.27 14.95
C GLU A 405 15.06 20.87 15.48
N TRP A 406 15.11 19.84 14.63
CA TRP A 406 15.23 18.42 15.04
C TRP A 406 16.58 17.77 14.71
N SER A 407 17.60 18.56 14.36
CA SER A 407 18.95 18.09 14.05
C SER A 407 19.80 17.73 15.28
N GLY A 408 19.18 17.36 16.41
CA GLY A 408 19.83 17.33 17.72
C GLY A 408 19.51 16.16 18.63
N THR A 409 19.17 14.96 18.14
CA THR A 409 19.00 13.78 19.02
C THR A 409 19.55 12.48 18.44
N ASN A 410 20.60 11.97 19.10
CA ASN A 410 21.11 10.60 18.97
C ASN A 410 20.29 9.66 19.85
N CYS A 411 20.00 8.45 19.39
CA CYS A 411 19.50 7.36 20.24
C CYS A 411 20.11 6.01 19.82
N PRO A 412 20.63 5.19 20.75
CA PRO A 412 21.44 4.02 20.41
C PRO A 412 20.67 2.68 20.34
N VAL A 413 21.43 1.67 19.88
CA VAL A 413 21.36 0.19 20.13
C VAL A 413 20.95 -0.72 18.95
N CYS A 414 21.72 -1.82 18.85
CA CYS A 414 21.79 -2.91 17.88
C CYS A 414 20.51 -3.75 17.70
N VAL A 415 20.43 -4.49 16.58
CA VAL A 415 19.32 -5.39 16.21
C VAL A 415 19.88 -6.74 15.73
N SER A 416 19.29 -7.87 16.15
CA SER A 416 19.67 -9.23 15.74
C SER A 416 19.01 -9.65 14.41
N ALA A 417 19.57 -10.65 13.72
CA ALA A 417 19.01 -11.20 12.48
C ALA A 417 17.57 -11.73 12.65
N SER A 418 17.23 -12.26 13.83
CA SER A 418 15.86 -12.67 14.19
C SER A 418 14.86 -11.51 14.23
N VAL A 419 15.30 -10.32 14.68
CA VAL A 419 14.46 -9.12 14.68
C VAL A 419 14.35 -8.53 13.28
N ALA A 420 15.44 -8.55 12.49
CA ALA A 420 15.39 -8.19 11.08
C ALA A 420 14.40 -9.07 10.28
N TRP A 421 14.43 -10.37 10.55
CA TRP A 421 13.50 -11.34 9.97
C TRP A 421 12.05 -11.12 10.41
N SER A 422 11.79 -10.83 11.69
CA SER A 422 10.45 -10.51 12.19
C SER A 422 9.91 -9.20 11.61
N LEU A 423 10.74 -8.16 11.47
CA LEU A 423 10.36 -6.91 10.79
C LEU A 423 9.91 -7.18 9.34
N HIS A 424 10.59 -8.10 8.65
CA HIS A 424 10.21 -8.51 7.30
C HIS A 424 8.94 -9.35 7.24
N ARG A 425 8.87 -10.43 8.01
CA ARG A 425 7.77 -11.40 7.98
C ARG A 425 6.47 -10.85 8.57
N ASP A 426 6.55 -10.20 9.75
CA ASP A 426 5.39 -9.85 10.55
C ASP A 426 4.89 -8.42 10.25
N LEU A 427 5.80 -7.55 9.82
CA LEU A 427 5.52 -6.13 9.62
C LEU A 427 5.73 -5.68 8.17
N GLY A 428 6.13 -6.60 7.28
CA GLY A 428 6.24 -6.36 5.84
C GLY A 428 7.38 -5.41 5.43
N PHE A 429 8.40 -5.25 6.28
CA PHE A 429 9.55 -4.41 5.95
C PHE A 429 10.47 -5.13 4.94
N PRO A 430 10.82 -4.51 3.82
CA PRO A 430 11.85 -5.07 2.93
C PRO A 430 13.19 -5.23 3.68
N LEU A 431 13.90 -6.35 3.48
CA LEU A 431 15.12 -6.67 4.24
C LEU A 431 16.25 -5.67 3.98
N ASP A 432 16.31 -5.15 2.76
CA ASP A 432 17.18 -4.06 2.37
C ASP A 432 16.93 -2.79 3.19
N LEU A 433 15.67 -2.49 3.57
CA LEU A 433 15.35 -1.35 4.42
C LEU A 433 15.86 -1.54 5.84
N VAL A 434 15.83 -2.78 6.35
CA VAL A 434 16.41 -3.12 7.64
C VAL A 434 17.93 -3.00 7.60
N ASP A 435 18.58 -3.47 6.53
CA ASP A 435 20.01 -3.27 6.28
C ASP A 435 20.35 -1.76 6.23
N LEU A 436 19.53 -0.99 5.51
CA LEU A 436 19.66 0.45 5.36
C LEU A 436 19.54 1.13 6.73
N MET A 437 18.55 0.76 7.55
CA MET A 437 18.32 1.23 8.93
C MET A 437 19.52 0.99 9.85
N LEU A 438 20.19 -0.15 9.67
CA LEU A 438 21.30 -0.57 10.53
C LEU A 438 22.64 0.04 10.08
N ALA A 439 22.84 0.20 8.76
CA ALA A 439 24.02 0.87 8.20
C ALA A 439 24.17 2.33 8.70
N GLU A 440 23.06 3.06 8.88
CA GLU A 440 23.06 4.42 9.45
C GLU A 440 23.56 4.50 10.90
N ARG A 441 23.51 3.37 11.62
CA ARG A 441 23.98 3.25 13.01
C ARG A 441 25.33 2.54 13.10
N GLY A 442 25.96 2.21 11.96
CA GLY A 442 27.21 1.45 11.92
C GLY A 442 27.04 -0.02 12.32
N VAL A 443 25.82 -0.57 12.24
CA VAL A 443 25.49 -1.95 12.63
C VAL A 443 25.20 -2.77 11.36
N GLN A 444 25.63 -4.04 11.33
CA GLN A 444 25.31 -4.97 10.24
C GLN A 444 24.47 -6.15 10.75
N VAL A 445 23.58 -6.66 9.90
CA VAL A 445 22.83 -7.90 10.16
C VAL A 445 23.72 -9.10 9.84
N ASP A 446 23.63 -10.15 10.65
CA ASP A 446 24.21 -11.44 10.30
C ASP A 446 23.41 -12.05 9.13
N ARG A 447 23.99 -11.97 7.94
CA ARG A 447 23.38 -12.48 6.71
C ARG A 447 23.24 -14.00 6.68
N GLN A 448 24.19 -14.73 7.28
CA GLN A 448 24.12 -16.20 7.27
C GLN A 448 22.98 -16.71 8.16
N GLU A 449 22.74 -16.06 9.30
CA GLU A 449 21.62 -16.41 10.17
C GLU A 449 20.27 -15.99 9.57
N LEU A 450 20.21 -14.84 8.88
CA LEU A 450 19.03 -14.38 8.16
C LEU A 450 18.64 -15.33 7.01
N ASP A 451 19.61 -15.75 6.19
CA ASP A 451 19.39 -16.71 5.09
C ASP A 451 18.86 -18.05 5.62
N ARG A 452 19.34 -18.46 6.81
CA ARG A 452 18.88 -19.67 7.48
C ARG A 452 17.44 -19.54 8.00
N LEU A 453 17.07 -18.37 8.53
CA LEU A 453 15.69 -18.07 8.96
C LEU A 453 14.72 -17.99 7.78
N ILE A 454 15.16 -17.44 6.64
CA ILE A 454 14.41 -17.42 5.37
C ILE A 454 14.12 -18.85 4.91
N GLN A 455 15.14 -19.71 4.90
CA GLN A 455 14.99 -21.11 4.51
C GLN A 455 14.10 -21.92 5.46
N GLN A 456 14.15 -21.64 6.77
CA GLN A 456 13.34 -22.33 7.78
C GLN A 456 11.87 -21.92 7.77
N ALA A 457 11.53 -20.73 7.26
CA ALA A 457 10.17 -20.23 7.20
C ALA A 457 9.36 -20.71 5.98
N GLY A 458 9.85 -21.75 5.28
CA GLY A 458 9.21 -22.33 4.11
C GLY A 458 7.71 -22.64 4.29
N VAL A 459 6.91 -22.07 3.38
CA VAL A 459 5.52 -22.37 3.01
C VAL A 459 4.60 -22.77 4.17
N SER A 460 4.14 -21.79 4.94
CA SER A 460 2.79 -21.90 5.52
C SER A 460 1.80 -21.73 4.37
N SER A 461 1.11 -22.81 4.01
CA SER A 461 0.12 -22.88 2.93
C SER A 461 -1.00 -21.87 3.15
N ARG A 462 -0.83 -20.64 2.66
CA ARG A 462 -1.93 -19.70 2.53
C ARG A 462 -2.85 -20.26 1.46
N LEU A 463 -4.12 -20.53 1.81
CA LEU A 463 -5.18 -20.94 0.88
C LEU A 463 -5.62 -19.77 -0.03
N MET A 464 -4.65 -19.03 -0.55
CA MET A 464 -4.82 -17.96 -1.53
C MET A 464 -4.61 -18.55 -2.91
N LEU A 465 -5.49 -18.21 -3.87
CA LEU A 465 -5.32 -18.66 -5.24
C LEU A 465 -4.05 -18.05 -5.83
N ASP A 466 -3.14 -18.92 -6.26
CA ASP A 466 -1.97 -18.52 -7.02
C ASP A 466 -2.29 -18.24 -8.50
N VAL A 467 -1.31 -17.71 -9.22
CA VAL A 467 -1.44 -17.32 -10.64
C VAL A 467 -1.90 -18.48 -11.53
N LEU A 468 -1.39 -19.69 -11.32
CA LEU A 468 -1.79 -20.83 -12.16
C LEU A 468 -3.17 -21.35 -11.81
N SER A 469 -3.56 -21.30 -10.55
CA SER A 469 -4.90 -21.69 -10.08
C SER A 469 -5.95 -20.75 -10.66
N LEU A 470 -5.69 -19.44 -10.66
CA LEU A 470 -6.55 -18.45 -11.34
C LEU A 470 -6.66 -18.74 -12.84
N ALA A 471 -5.54 -19.01 -13.51
CA ALA A 471 -5.55 -19.35 -14.93
C ALA A 471 -6.24 -20.69 -15.21
N ALA A 472 -6.15 -21.66 -14.31
CA ALA A 472 -6.85 -22.94 -14.43
C ALA A 472 -8.37 -22.75 -14.32
N LEU A 473 -8.85 -21.94 -13.38
CA LEU A 473 -10.27 -21.58 -13.27
C LEU A 473 -10.79 -20.95 -14.56
N GLN A 474 -10.07 -19.97 -15.11
CA GLN A 474 -10.42 -19.31 -16.37
C GLN A 474 -10.41 -20.28 -17.56
N ARG A 475 -9.42 -21.18 -17.64
CA ARG A 475 -9.30 -22.16 -18.72
C ARG A 475 -10.43 -23.19 -18.72
N VAL A 476 -10.86 -23.62 -17.55
CA VAL A 476 -11.98 -24.55 -17.37
C VAL A 476 -13.34 -23.84 -17.53
N GLY A 477 -13.34 -22.50 -17.64
CA GLY A 477 -14.54 -21.72 -17.86
C GLY A 477 -15.39 -21.53 -16.60
N VAL A 478 -14.76 -21.58 -15.42
CA VAL A 478 -15.46 -21.32 -14.15
C VAL A 478 -15.88 -19.85 -14.11
N PRO A 479 -17.19 -19.53 -14.03
CA PRO A 479 -17.65 -18.16 -13.99
C PRO A 479 -17.20 -17.45 -12.70
N HIS A 480 -17.02 -16.14 -12.77
CA HIS A 480 -16.71 -15.32 -11.59
C HIS A 480 -17.84 -15.36 -10.58
N THR A 481 -17.50 -15.24 -9.29
CA THR A 481 -18.47 -15.31 -8.20
C THR A 481 -19.34 -14.05 -8.16
N ASP A 482 -20.66 -14.21 -8.14
CA ASP A 482 -21.61 -13.13 -7.88
C ASP A 482 -21.64 -12.80 -6.37
N ASP A 483 -21.00 -11.69 -5.99
CA ASP A 483 -20.94 -11.20 -4.62
C ASP A 483 -21.95 -10.08 -4.31
N SER A 484 -22.92 -9.82 -5.21
CA SER A 484 -23.90 -8.73 -5.04
C SER A 484 -24.81 -8.92 -3.83
N LEU A 485 -25.09 -10.17 -3.44
CA LEU A 485 -25.98 -10.52 -2.33
C LEU A 485 -25.48 -10.02 -0.97
N LYS A 486 -24.19 -9.69 -0.82
CA LYS A 486 -23.66 -9.14 0.43
C LYS A 486 -24.28 -7.78 0.80
N TYR A 487 -24.87 -7.07 -0.17
CA TYR A 487 -25.58 -5.80 0.03
C TYR A 487 -27.10 -5.96 0.14
N ALA A 488 -27.65 -7.17 -0.04
CA ALA A 488 -29.08 -7.43 -0.13
C ALA A 488 -29.77 -7.57 1.25
N TYR A 489 -29.44 -6.70 2.21
CA TYR A 489 -30.09 -6.68 3.54
C TYR A 489 -31.09 -5.53 3.65
N ARG A 490 -32.12 -5.72 4.47
CA ARG A 490 -33.20 -4.74 4.67
C ARG A 490 -33.58 -4.59 6.13
N LEU A 491 -34.25 -3.48 6.44
CA LEU A 491 -34.80 -3.23 7.77
C LEU A 491 -36.28 -3.66 7.79
N GLU A 492 -36.62 -4.65 8.61
CA GLU A 492 -37.99 -5.08 8.88
C GLU A 492 -38.24 -4.95 10.40
N ASP A 493 -39.29 -4.24 10.80
CA ASP A 493 -39.65 -4.02 12.21
C ASP A 493 -38.47 -3.57 13.09
N GLY A 494 -37.60 -2.71 12.54
CA GLY A 494 -36.41 -2.19 13.22
C GLY A 494 -35.26 -3.19 13.37
N ARG A 495 -35.33 -4.36 12.72
CA ARG A 495 -34.27 -5.39 12.71
C ARG A 495 -33.71 -5.56 11.31
N TYR A 496 -32.40 -5.79 11.24
CA TYR A 496 -31.75 -6.12 9.97
C TYR A 496 -32.03 -7.57 9.63
N VAL A 497 -32.58 -7.78 8.43
CA VAL A 497 -32.87 -9.10 7.88
C VAL A 497 -31.89 -9.35 6.74
N PHE A 498 -31.16 -10.45 6.88
CA PHE A 498 -30.23 -10.97 5.88
C PHE A 498 -30.88 -12.16 5.18
N PRO A 499 -31.19 -12.09 3.88
CA PRO A 499 -31.79 -13.19 3.15
C PRO A 499 -30.91 -14.44 3.15
N ALA A 500 -31.55 -15.61 3.16
CA ALA A 500 -30.84 -16.88 2.99
C ALA A 500 -30.18 -16.92 1.61
N CYS A 501 -28.95 -17.45 1.54
CA CYS A 501 -28.20 -17.58 0.31
C CYS A 501 -27.91 -19.06 0.06
N HIS A 502 -28.29 -19.56 -1.11
CA HIS A 502 -27.95 -20.89 -1.60
C HIS A 502 -26.96 -20.73 -2.75
N ALA A 503 -25.94 -21.56 -2.78
CA ALA A 503 -24.85 -21.48 -3.73
C ALA A 503 -24.40 -22.86 -4.18
N THR A 504 -23.80 -22.91 -5.36
CA THR A 504 -23.19 -24.10 -5.94
C THR A 504 -21.68 -24.04 -5.78
N VAL A 505 -21.05 -25.12 -5.33
CA VAL A 505 -19.59 -25.27 -5.34
C VAL A 505 -19.11 -25.39 -6.78
N LEU A 506 -18.41 -24.37 -7.27
CA LEU A 506 -17.89 -24.35 -8.64
C LEU A 506 -16.47 -24.92 -8.73
N ALA A 507 -15.67 -24.75 -7.69
CA ALA A 507 -14.32 -25.31 -7.61
C ALA A 507 -13.85 -25.39 -6.15
N LEU A 508 -12.97 -26.36 -5.90
CA LEU A 508 -12.29 -26.56 -4.62
C LEU A 508 -10.79 -26.45 -4.83
N PHE A 509 -10.11 -25.77 -3.90
CA PHE A 509 -8.66 -25.57 -3.90
C PHE A 509 -8.06 -26.11 -2.60
N ASP A 510 -7.15 -27.07 -2.68
CA ASP A 510 -6.55 -27.72 -1.50
C ASP A 510 -5.31 -26.99 -0.96
N GLY A 511 -4.95 -25.85 -1.57
CA GLY A 511 -3.72 -25.11 -1.27
C GLY A 511 -2.59 -25.33 -2.28
N GLN A 512 -2.72 -26.32 -3.16
CA GLN A 512 -1.77 -26.62 -4.22
C GLN A 512 -2.41 -26.65 -5.60
N ALA A 513 -3.60 -27.25 -5.73
CA ALA A 513 -4.28 -27.42 -6.99
C ALA A 513 -5.81 -27.38 -6.84
N LEU A 514 -6.48 -27.25 -7.98
CA LEU A 514 -7.92 -27.44 -8.05
C LEU A 514 -8.22 -28.94 -7.98
N VAL A 515 -9.11 -29.32 -7.07
CA VAL A 515 -9.49 -30.71 -6.80
C VAL A 515 -10.99 -30.92 -6.99
N PRO A 516 -11.45 -32.10 -7.42
CA PRO A 516 -12.86 -32.39 -7.58
C PRO A 516 -13.60 -32.59 -6.26
N GLU A 517 -12.88 -33.01 -5.22
CA GLU A 517 -13.40 -33.37 -3.89
C GLU A 517 -12.38 -33.06 -2.79
N VAL A 518 -12.88 -32.65 -1.62
CA VAL A 518 -12.11 -32.46 -0.39
C VAL A 518 -12.78 -33.29 0.71
N ARG A 519 -11.99 -34.01 1.52
CA ARG A 519 -12.51 -34.88 2.60
C ARG A 519 -12.79 -34.09 3.87
N GLU A 520 -13.62 -34.66 4.73
CA GLU A 520 -13.87 -34.17 6.09
C GLU A 520 -12.55 -33.86 6.83
N GLY A 521 -12.54 -32.75 7.57
CA GLY A 521 -11.43 -32.25 8.37
C GLY A 521 -10.35 -31.50 7.59
N GLN A 522 -10.35 -31.55 6.26
CA GLN A 522 -9.35 -30.85 5.44
C GLN A 522 -9.67 -29.37 5.29
N SER A 523 -8.64 -28.52 5.36
CA SER A 523 -8.77 -27.10 5.04
C SER A 523 -8.68 -26.89 3.52
N CYS A 524 -9.61 -26.15 2.95
CA CYS A 524 -9.64 -25.85 1.51
C CYS A 524 -10.20 -24.45 1.25
N GLY A 525 -9.91 -23.93 0.04
CA GLY A 525 -10.60 -22.77 -0.53
C GLY A 525 -11.79 -23.24 -1.36
N VAL A 526 -12.97 -22.70 -1.07
CA VAL A 526 -14.22 -23.01 -1.79
C VAL A 526 -14.62 -21.80 -2.64
N ILE A 527 -14.82 -22.04 -3.94
CA ILE A 527 -15.28 -21.05 -4.91
C ILE A 527 -16.72 -21.37 -5.27
N LEU A 528 -17.59 -20.35 -5.20
CA LEU A 528 -19.03 -20.47 -5.37
C LEU A 528 -19.51 -19.67 -6.58
N ASP A 529 -20.69 -20.03 -7.11
CA ASP A 529 -21.37 -19.24 -8.14
C ASP A 529 -21.83 -17.89 -7.62
N ARG A 530 -22.30 -17.84 -6.37
CA ARG A 530 -22.71 -16.64 -5.66
C ARG A 530 -22.39 -16.72 -4.19
N THR A 531 -22.30 -15.57 -3.52
CA THR A 531 -22.11 -15.52 -2.06
C THR A 531 -22.70 -14.27 -1.42
N CYS A 532 -23.22 -14.43 -0.20
CA CYS A 532 -23.62 -13.31 0.66
C CYS A 532 -22.50 -12.84 1.59
N PHE A 533 -21.33 -13.50 1.60
CA PHE A 533 -20.19 -13.16 2.44
C PHE A 533 -19.41 -11.97 1.87
N TYR A 534 -19.02 -11.06 2.76
CA TYR A 534 -18.11 -9.98 2.48
C TYR A 534 -16.67 -10.48 2.59
N SER A 535 -15.90 -10.33 1.51
CA SER A 535 -14.45 -10.51 1.51
C SER A 535 -13.76 -9.31 2.15
N GLU A 536 -12.65 -9.53 2.85
CA GLU A 536 -11.89 -8.42 3.46
C GLU A 536 -11.41 -7.42 2.39
N GLN A 537 -11.91 -6.19 2.48
CA GLN A 537 -11.61 -5.10 1.55
C GLN A 537 -12.04 -3.74 2.15
N GLY A 538 -11.45 -2.64 1.67
CA GLY A 538 -11.86 -1.28 2.07
C GLY A 538 -11.74 -0.98 3.57
N GLY A 539 -10.79 -1.65 4.25
CA GLY A 539 -10.59 -1.54 5.70
C GLY A 539 -11.55 -2.36 6.57
N GLN A 540 -12.58 -2.99 6.01
CA GLN A 540 -13.50 -3.86 6.75
C GLN A 540 -13.03 -5.33 6.70
N SER A 541 -13.01 -5.99 7.86
CA SER A 541 -12.74 -7.42 8.00
C SER A 541 -13.78 -8.28 7.28
N HIS A 542 -13.36 -9.46 6.82
CA HIS A 542 -14.25 -10.43 6.21
C HIS A 542 -15.34 -10.94 7.16
N ASP A 543 -16.38 -11.53 6.59
CA ASP A 543 -17.41 -12.22 7.36
C ASP A 543 -17.01 -13.59 7.89
N ARG A 544 -17.82 -14.08 8.82
CA ARG A 544 -17.73 -15.40 9.44
C ARG A 544 -19.06 -16.14 9.25
N GLY A 545 -19.02 -17.46 9.37
CA GLY A 545 -20.20 -18.30 9.20
C GLY A 545 -19.91 -19.80 9.25
N TYR A 546 -20.91 -20.61 8.91
CA TYR A 546 -20.82 -22.08 8.96
C TYR A 546 -19.72 -22.64 8.02
N PHE A 547 -19.16 -23.81 8.35
CA PHE A 547 -17.86 -24.37 7.92
C PHE A 547 -16.59 -23.81 8.59
N THR A 548 -16.72 -23.13 9.75
CA THR A 548 -15.61 -22.40 10.39
C THR A 548 -14.82 -21.60 9.36
N CYS A 549 -15.53 -20.81 8.54
CA CYS A 549 -14.88 -20.02 7.51
C CYS A 549 -13.86 -19.09 8.18
N LYS A 550 -12.57 -19.39 7.98
CA LYS A 550 -11.45 -18.73 8.67
C LYS A 550 -11.15 -17.39 8.04
N ALA A 551 -11.32 -17.30 6.72
CA ALA A 551 -11.08 -16.10 5.94
C ALA A 551 -11.92 -16.11 4.65
N VAL A 552 -12.33 -14.92 4.21
CA VAL A 552 -12.92 -14.72 2.88
C VAL A 552 -12.12 -13.63 2.18
N HIS A 553 -11.55 -13.97 1.02
CA HIS A 553 -10.72 -13.06 0.24
C HIS A 553 -11.09 -13.13 -1.24
N ARG A 554 -10.74 -12.09 -1.98
CA ARG A 554 -11.08 -11.94 -3.40
C ARG A 554 -9.82 -11.99 -4.26
N ALA A 555 -9.83 -12.79 -5.32
CA ALA A 555 -8.71 -12.89 -6.26
C ALA A 555 -9.22 -13.11 -7.68
N GLY A 556 -8.84 -12.24 -8.63
CA GLY A 556 -9.19 -12.40 -10.05
C GLY A 556 -10.70 -12.51 -10.33
N GLY A 557 -11.54 -11.83 -9.54
CA GLY A 557 -13.01 -11.91 -9.63
C GLY A 557 -13.67 -13.10 -8.94
N TYR A 558 -12.90 -14.02 -8.35
CA TYR A 558 -13.42 -15.11 -7.53
C TYR A 558 -13.42 -14.72 -6.06
N VAL A 559 -14.45 -15.16 -5.31
CA VAL A 559 -14.46 -15.08 -3.85
C VAL A 559 -14.07 -16.46 -3.30
N VAL A 560 -12.96 -16.50 -2.59
CA VAL A 560 -12.40 -17.72 -2.01
C VAL A 560 -12.79 -17.78 -0.54
N HIS A 561 -13.57 -18.79 -0.20
CA HIS A 561 -13.98 -19.07 1.18
C HIS A 561 -13.00 -20.08 1.76
N GLN A 562 -12.14 -19.65 2.67
CA GLN A 562 -11.24 -20.56 3.36
C GLN A 562 -12.04 -21.28 4.46
N VAL A 563 -12.25 -22.58 4.30
CA VAL A 563 -13.06 -23.41 5.19
C VAL A 563 -12.30 -24.64 5.65
N THR A 564 -12.72 -25.18 6.80
CA THR A 564 -12.42 -26.57 7.15
C THR A 564 -13.67 -27.38 6.81
N ALA A 565 -13.52 -28.35 5.90
CA ALA A 565 -14.62 -29.19 5.47
C ALA A 565 -15.17 -30.01 6.66
N VAL A 566 -16.46 -29.86 6.96
CA VAL A 566 -17.13 -30.61 8.04
C VAL A 566 -17.59 -31.99 7.55
N ASP A 567 -17.83 -32.11 6.25
CA ASP A 567 -18.14 -33.34 5.52
C ASP A 567 -17.36 -33.33 4.20
N SER A 568 -17.40 -34.43 3.43
CA SER A 568 -16.84 -34.43 2.08
C SER A 568 -17.54 -33.39 1.19
N LEU A 569 -16.76 -32.47 0.60
CA LEU A 569 -17.26 -31.46 -0.32
C LEU A 569 -16.83 -31.81 -1.75
N LYS A 570 -17.76 -31.72 -2.69
CA LYS A 570 -17.53 -31.98 -4.12
C LYS A 570 -17.90 -30.78 -4.98
N THR A 571 -17.21 -30.66 -6.10
CA THR A 571 -17.62 -29.71 -7.14
C THR A 571 -19.01 -30.10 -7.65
N GLY A 572 -19.94 -29.13 -7.69
CA GLY A 572 -21.35 -29.31 -8.04
C GLY A 572 -22.30 -29.37 -6.85
N ASP A 573 -21.79 -29.50 -5.62
CA ASP A 573 -22.62 -29.54 -4.42
C ASP A 573 -23.41 -28.24 -4.23
N GLN A 574 -24.64 -28.37 -3.75
CA GLN A 574 -25.49 -27.25 -3.34
C GLN A 574 -25.34 -27.03 -1.85
N ILE A 575 -24.98 -25.81 -1.45
CA ILE A 575 -24.78 -25.44 -0.06
C ILE A 575 -25.63 -24.24 0.32
N GLN A 576 -26.12 -24.24 1.56
CA GLN A 576 -26.75 -23.07 2.17
C GLN A 576 -25.70 -22.30 2.98
N LEU A 577 -25.57 -21.01 2.69
CA LEU A 577 -24.62 -20.13 3.33
C LEU A 577 -25.24 -19.49 4.58
N HIS A 578 -24.66 -19.80 5.74
CA HIS A 578 -25.06 -19.22 7.02
C HIS A 578 -24.06 -18.17 7.49
N LEU A 579 -24.48 -16.91 7.40
CA LEU A 579 -23.73 -15.75 7.87
C LEU A 579 -23.83 -15.60 9.39
N ASP A 580 -22.72 -15.33 10.06
CA ASP A 580 -22.73 -14.81 11.44
C ASP A 580 -23.25 -13.37 11.42
N GLN A 581 -24.57 -13.24 11.61
CA GLN A 581 -25.25 -11.96 11.55
C GLN A 581 -24.79 -11.00 12.66
N ALA A 582 -24.37 -11.50 13.82
CA ALA A 582 -23.90 -10.65 14.92
C ALA A 582 -22.53 -10.04 14.59
N HIS A 583 -21.61 -10.84 14.03
CA HIS A 583 -20.33 -10.36 13.50
C HIS A 583 -20.53 -9.35 12.37
N ARG A 584 -21.37 -9.69 11.37
CA ARG A 584 -21.71 -8.79 10.25
C ARG A 584 -22.25 -7.45 10.75
N MET A 585 -23.22 -7.48 11.65
CA MET A 585 -23.83 -6.27 12.19
C MET A 585 -22.80 -5.41 12.94
N SER A 586 -21.90 -6.04 13.70
CA SER A 586 -20.84 -5.33 14.42
C SER A 586 -19.85 -4.64 13.48
N CYS A 587 -19.52 -5.29 12.35
CA CYS A 587 -18.70 -4.69 11.29
C CYS A 587 -19.44 -3.52 10.61
N MET A 588 -20.70 -3.70 10.23
CA MET A 588 -21.52 -2.65 9.60
C MET A 588 -21.67 -1.42 10.49
N VAL A 589 -21.90 -1.61 11.80
CA VAL A 589 -21.98 -0.53 12.79
C VAL A 589 -20.70 0.31 12.78
N LYS A 590 -19.55 -0.35 12.92
CA LYS A 590 -18.26 0.33 13.00
C LYS A 590 -17.84 0.93 11.66
N HIS A 591 -18.25 0.33 10.54
CA HIS A 591 -17.97 0.87 9.22
C HIS A 591 -18.75 2.17 8.99
N THR A 592 -20.06 2.17 9.21
CA THR A 592 -20.86 3.40 9.13
C THR A 592 -20.36 4.45 10.13
N ALA A 593 -19.98 4.05 11.35
CA ALA A 593 -19.40 4.95 12.33
C ALA A 593 -18.06 5.56 11.87
N THR A 594 -17.24 4.81 11.12
CA THR A 594 -15.98 5.31 10.55
C THR A 594 -16.22 6.46 9.57
N HIS A 595 -17.25 6.35 8.71
CA HIS A 595 -17.63 7.43 7.80
C HIS A 595 -18.13 8.68 8.54
N ILE A 596 -18.94 8.49 9.59
CA ILE A 596 -19.44 9.60 10.42
C ILE A 596 -18.28 10.26 11.17
N LEU A 597 -17.33 9.48 11.70
CA LEU A 597 -16.13 9.98 12.37
C LEU A 597 -15.26 10.80 11.41
N ASN A 598 -15.02 10.29 10.20
CA ASN A 598 -14.30 11.01 9.14
C ASN A 598 -14.99 12.35 8.81
N PHE A 599 -16.32 12.34 8.71
CA PHE A 599 -17.10 13.56 8.53
C PHE A 599 -16.93 14.57 9.68
N ALA A 600 -17.10 14.12 10.92
CA ALA A 600 -17.03 14.96 12.10
C ALA A 600 -15.62 15.55 12.28
N LEU A 601 -14.57 14.76 12.07
CA LEU A 601 -13.18 15.22 12.13
C LEU A 601 -12.95 16.39 11.16
N ARG A 602 -13.41 16.29 9.91
CA ARG A 602 -13.24 17.37 8.93
C ARG A 602 -14.12 18.58 9.22
N LYS A 603 -15.34 18.37 9.72
CA LYS A 603 -16.26 19.46 10.06
C LYS A 603 -15.72 20.29 11.22
N VAL A 604 -15.17 19.63 12.24
CA VAL A 604 -14.69 20.28 13.47
C VAL A 604 -13.25 20.80 13.30
N LEU A 605 -12.36 19.99 12.74
CA LEU A 605 -10.93 20.30 12.65
C LEU A 605 -10.52 20.96 11.33
N GLY A 606 -11.43 21.02 10.36
CA GLY A 606 -11.23 21.63 9.04
C GLY A 606 -10.83 20.63 7.94
N SER A 607 -10.80 21.15 6.70
CA SER A 607 -10.58 20.35 5.49
C SER A 607 -9.17 19.75 5.35
N ALA A 608 -8.22 20.20 6.17
CA ALA A 608 -6.84 19.70 6.18
C ALA A 608 -6.71 18.28 6.77
N VAL A 609 -7.72 17.82 7.54
CA VAL A 609 -7.76 16.44 8.04
C VAL A 609 -8.16 15.51 6.90
N SER A 610 -7.31 14.50 6.67
CA SER A 610 -7.48 13.48 5.64
C SER A 610 -7.28 12.09 6.23
N GLN A 611 -8.08 11.14 5.77
CA GLN A 611 -7.93 9.72 6.13
C GLN A 611 -6.64 9.17 5.49
N ARG A 612 -5.85 8.47 6.30
CA ARG A 612 -4.64 7.74 5.88
C ARG A 612 -4.81 6.23 5.90
N GLY A 613 -5.80 5.75 6.66
CA GLY A 613 -6.20 4.36 6.67
C GLY A 613 -7.32 4.13 7.67
N SER A 614 -8.01 3.01 7.53
CA SER A 614 -8.99 2.54 8.51
C SER A 614 -8.86 1.03 8.67
N HIS A 615 -9.24 0.53 9.84
CA HIS A 615 -9.45 -0.89 10.05
C HIS A 615 -10.67 -1.08 10.94
N VAL A 616 -11.61 -1.89 10.45
CA VAL A 616 -12.92 -2.12 11.03
C VAL A 616 -13.13 -3.62 11.13
N SER A 617 -13.21 -4.11 12.36
CA SER A 617 -13.57 -5.49 12.69
C SER A 617 -14.74 -5.48 13.67
N ALA A 618 -15.32 -6.64 13.99
CA ALA A 618 -16.43 -6.71 14.94
C ALA A 618 -16.07 -6.19 16.34
N ASP A 619 -14.79 -6.24 16.72
CA ASP A 619 -14.26 -5.82 18.01
C ASP A 619 -13.59 -4.44 17.99
N ARG A 620 -13.15 -3.94 16.84
CA ARG A 620 -12.28 -2.75 16.77
C ARG A 620 -12.67 -1.78 15.66
N LEU A 621 -12.64 -0.48 15.99
CA LEU A 621 -12.63 0.62 15.02
C LEU A 621 -11.32 1.40 15.19
N ARG A 622 -10.47 1.36 14.17
CA ARG A 622 -9.22 2.11 14.05
C ARG A 622 -9.33 3.08 12.89
N PHE A 623 -9.02 4.35 13.13
CA PHE A 623 -9.01 5.38 12.11
C PHE A 623 -7.70 6.16 12.17
N ASP A 624 -6.96 6.18 11.06
CA ASP A 624 -5.69 6.87 10.95
C ASP A 624 -5.91 8.14 10.11
N CYS A 625 -5.54 9.32 10.63
CA CYS A 625 -5.75 10.59 9.95
C CYS A 625 -4.58 11.57 10.14
N THR A 626 -4.50 12.57 9.27
CA THR A 626 -3.51 13.65 9.44
C THR A 626 -3.87 14.51 10.65
N SER A 627 -2.97 14.56 11.64
CA SER A 627 -3.01 15.29 12.93
C SER A 627 -4.42 15.67 13.40
N ALA A 628 -4.99 14.89 14.32
CA ALA A 628 -6.11 15.38 15.10
C ALA A 628 -5.60 16.42 16.12
N SER A 629 -6.28 17.56 16.26
CA SER A 629 -5.99 18.55 17.30
C SER A 629 -6.72 18.21 18.60
N SER A 630 -6.47 18.99 19.66
CA SER A 630 -6.96 18.77 21.03
C SER A 630 -8.49 18.85 21.27
N ASP A 631 -9.34 18.82 20.23
CA ASP A 631 -10.80 18.97 20.35
C ASP A 631 -11.59 17.72 19.92
N LEU A 632 -11.12 16.55 20.32
CA LEU A 632 -11.81 15.29 20.08
C LEU A 632 -13.18 15.21 20.78
N GLN A 633 -13.40 16.00 21.84
CA GLN A 633 -14.71 16.08 22.50
C GLN A 633 -15.77 16.76 21.63
N GLN A 634 -15.41 17.79 20.86
CA GLN A 634 -16.36 18.36 19.90
C GLN A 634 -16.61 17.42 18.72
N VAL A 635 -15.58 16.68 18.28
CA VAL A 635 -15.73 15.63 17.26
C VAL A 635 -16.72 14.56 17.73
N GLU A 636 -16.54 14.04 18.94
CA GLU A 636 -17.42 13.02 19.52
C GLU A 636 -18.86 13.52 19.67
N ARG A 637 -19.06 14.76 20.13
CA ARG A 637 -20.39 15.39 20.18
C ARG A 637 -21.04 15.45 18.79
N CYS A 638 -20.30 15.93 17.78
CA CYS A 638 -20.79 15.98 16.42
C CYS A 638 -21.17 14.59 15.87
N VAL A 639 -20.41 13.55 16.21
CA VAL A 639 -20.74 12.16 15.81
C VAL A 639 -22.05 11.73 16.48
N ASN A 640 -22.18 11.91 17.78
CA ASN A 640 -23.35 11.48 18.54
C ASN A 640 -24.62 12.29 18.20
N ASP A 641 -24.49 13.56 17.81
CA ASP A 641 -25.61 14.34 17.26
C ASP A 641 -26.15 13.73 15.96
N ILE A 642 -25.25 13.29 15.07
CA ILE A 642 -25.61 12.60 13.81
C ILE A 642 -26.25 11.24 14.08
N ILE A 643 -25.76 10.50 15.08
CA ILE A 643 -26.33 9.21 15.48
C ILE A 643 -27.74 9.42 16.05
N SER A 644 -27.92 10.41 16.93
CA SER A 644 -29.19 10.75 17.56
C SER A 644 -30.25 11.22 16.56
N ALA A 645 -29.83 11.91 15.50
CA ALA A 645 -30.71 12.30 14.40
C ALA A 645 -31.21 11.13 13.53
N ASN A 646 -30.69 9.91 13.74
CA ASN A 646 -31.08 8.67 13.06
C ASN A 646 -31.28 8.81 11.54
N GLN A 647 -30.27 9.36 10.89
CA GLN A 647 -30.33 9.72 9.48
C GLN A 647 -30.25 8.49 8.57
N ILE A 648 -30.88 8.58 7.39
CA ILE A 648 -30.83 7.53 6.38
C ILE A 648 -29.45 7.50 5.72
N VAL A 649 -28.95 6.29 5.50
CA VAL A 649 -27.74 6.00 4.74
C VAL A 649 -28.15 5.41 3.40
N HIS A 650 -27.74 6.07 2.32
CA HIS A 650 -27.96 5.63 0.95
C HIS A 650 -26.68 5.00 0.41
N SER A 651 -26.81 3.90 -0.33
CA SER A 651 -25.71 3.27 -1.03
C SER A 651 -26.16 2.89 -2.44
N GLN A 652 -25.37 3.26 -3.45
CA GLN A 652 -25.66 2.92 -4.85
C GLN A 652 -24.36 2.68 -5.62
N GLU A 653 -24.36 1.68 -6.48
CA GLU A 653 -23.29 1.47 -7.43
C GLU A 653 -23.40 2.48 -8.58
N VAL A 654 -22.33 3.26 -8.78
CA VAL A 654 -22.29 4.32 -9.79
C VAL A 654 -20.99 4.25 -10.59
N PRO A 655 -20.98 4.59 -11.89
CA PRO A 655 -19.75 4.68 -12.66
C PRO A 655 -18.78 5.70 -12.04
N LEU A 656 -17.50 5.34 -11.93
CA LEU A 656 -16.49 6.15 -11.24
C LEU A 656 -16.33 7.54 -11.86
N GLN A 657 -16.41 7.65 -13.19
CA GLN A 657 -16.35 8.94 -13.89
C GLN A 657 -17.49 9.87 -13.47
N THR A 658 -18.70 9.34 -13.33
CA THR A 658 -19.87 10.09 -12.86
C THR A 658 -19.74 10.42 -11.38
N ALA A 659 -19.26 9.51 -10.55
CA ALA A 659 -19.07 9.79 -9.12
C ALA A 659 -18.09 10.96 -8.89
N ARG A 660 -17.01 11.04 -9.69
CA ARG A 660 -16.02 12.12 -9.61
C ARG A 660 -16.58 13.52 -9.89
N THR A 661 -17.74 13.65 -10.51
CA THR A 661 -18.39 14.96 -10.72
C THR A 661 -19.09 15.46 -9.46
N ILE A 662 -19.28 14.61 -8.44
CA ILE A 662 -19.92 14.98 -7.19
C ILE A 662 -18.99 15.88 -6.37
N ARG A 663 -19.45 17.10 -6.07
CA ARG A 663 -18.71 18.03 -5.21
C ARG A 663 -18.64 17.49 -3.79
N GLY A 664 -17.45 17.54 -3.20
CA GLY A 664 -17.23 17.01 -1.85
C GLY A 664 -17.14 15.48 -1.76
N LEU A 665 -17.06 14.77 -2.91
CA LEU A 665 -16.74 13.35 -2.94
C LEU A 665 -15.44 13.11 -2.17
N ARG A 666 -15.50 12.15 -1.26
CA ARG A 666 -14.35 11.74 -0.45
C ARG A 666 -13.87 10.41 -0.98
N THR A 667 -12.59 10.37 -1.29
CA THR A 667 -11.91 9.16 -1.71
C THR A 667 -10.77 8.90 -0.75
N VAL A 668 -10.60 7.65 -0.33
CA VAL A 668 -9.33 7.20 0.24
C VAL A 668 -8.35 7.05 -0.92
N ASP A 669 -7.06 7.37 -0.71
CA ASP A 669 -5.99 7.20 -1.73
C ASP A 669 -5.90 5.76 -2.31
N GLU A 670 -6.58 4.81 -1.66
CA GLU A 670 -6.73 3.39 -1.99
C GLU A 670 -7.78 3.07 -3.06
N VAL A 671 -8.60 4.03 -3.52
CA VAL A 671 -9.51 3.77 -4.65
C VAL A 671 -8.68 3.51 -5.91
N SER A 672 -8.69 2.25 -6.38
CA SER A 672 -7.98 1.88 -7.60
C SER A 672 -8.52 2.71 -8.77
N PRO A 673 -7.66 3.19 -9.70
CA PRO A 673 -8.10 3.83 -10.94
C PRO A 673 -9.03 2.92 -11.75
N ASP A 674 -8.96 1.63 -11.47
CA ASP A 674 -9.54 0.57 -12.26
C ASP A 674 -10.98 0.24 -11.86
N CYS A 675 -11.53 0.80 -10.78
CA CYS A 675 -12.93 0.53 -10.41
C CYS A 675 -13.88 1.18 -11.44
N LEU A 676 -14.55 0.38 -12.30
CA LEU A 676 -15.56 0.90 -13.23
C LEU A 676 -16.73 1.54 -12.48
N SER A 677 -17.09 0.93 -11.37
CA SER A 677 -18.12 1.37 -10.44
C SER A 677 -17.65 1.15 -9.01
N SER A 678 -18.02 2.06 -8.13
CA SER A 678 -17.80 1.88 -6.69
C SER A 678 -19.12 2.16 -5.98
N GLY A 679 -19.33 1.48 -4.85
CA GLY A 679 -20.41 1.87 -3.96
C GLY A 679 -20.20 3.32 -3.55
N LEU A 680 -21.21 4.15 -3.79
CA LEU A 680 -21.27 5.51 -3.29
C LEU A 680 -22.15 5.48 -2.06
N THR A 681 -21.58 5.79 -0.91
CA THR A 681 -22.32 5.90 0.34
C THR A 681 -22.55 7.36 0.65
N SER A 682 -23.81 7.75 0.79
CA SER A 682 -24.24 9.11 1.09
C SER A 682 -25.14 9.14 2.32
N ARG A 683 -24.94 10.12 3.18
CA ARG A 683 -25.82 10.41 4.31
C ARG A 683 -26.90 11.41 3.91
N CYS A 684 -28.15 11.18 4.32
CA CYS A 684 -29.33 12.05 4.11
C CYS A 684 -29.77 12.33 2.67
N VAL A 685 -28.87 12.30 1.69
CA VAL A 685 -29.16 12.69 0.32
C VAL A 685 -29.11 11.42 -0.55
N PRO A 686 -30.20 11.09 -1.27
CA PRO A 686 -30.19 10.02 -2.25
C PRO A 686 -29.07 10.23 -3.27
N VAL A 687 -28.44 9.13 -3.69
CA VAL A 687 -27.34 9.19 -4.67
C VAL A 687 -27.80 9.81 -6.00
N SER A 688 -29.04 9.57 -6.43
CA SER A 688 -29.62 10.21 -7.61
C SER A 688 -29.66 11.74 -7.52
N GLU A 689 -30.04 12.31 -6.36
CA GLU A 689 -30.09 13.75 -6.16
C GLU A 689 -28.68 14.37 -6.18
N LEU A 690 -27.68 13.68 -5.63
CA LEU A 690 -26.28 14.12 -5.69
C LEU A 690 -25.73 14.20 -7.12
N LEU A 691 -26.19 13.30 -7.99
CA LEU A 691 -25.78 13.25 -9.40
C LEU A 691 -26.46 14.35 -10.24
N GLU A 692 -27.70 14.69 -9.93
CA GLU A 692 -28.49 15.67 -10.69
C GLU A 692 -28.22 17.12 -10.29
N THR A 693 -28.03 17.40 -9.00
CA THR A 693 -28.17 18.78 -8.50
C THR A 693 -26.87 19.54 -8.26
N GLY A 694 -25.68 18.93 -8.42
CA GLY A 694 -24.40 19.60 -8.13
C GLY A 694 -24.35 20.26 -6.75
N THR A 695 -25.16 19.76 -5.80
CA THR A 695 -25.52 20.44 -4.56
C THR A 695 -24.33 20.50 -3.60
N ASP A 696 -24.09 21.69 -3.06
CA ASP A 696 -23.07 21.97 -2.03
C ASP A 696 -23.62 21.69 -0.62
N ARG A 697 -24.28 20.55 -0.41
CA ARG A 697 -24.80 20.19 0.92
C ARG A 697 -23.68 19.58 1.77
N GLU A 698 -23.56 20.03 3.03
CA GLU A 698 -22.63 19.45 4.03
C GLU A 698 -23.02 18.01 4.40
N THR A 699 -22.75 17.04 3.51
CA THR A 699 -22.98 15.62 3.77
C THR A 699 -21.73 14.77 3.55
N SER A 700 -21.71 13.57 4.15
CA SER A 700 -20.65 12.60 3.86
C SER A 700 -21.02 11.83 2.61
N VAL A 701 -20.15 11.90 1.62
CA VAL A 701 -20.27 11.15 0.36
C VAL A 701 -18.92 10.50 0.10
N GLU A 702 -18.88 9.16 0.13
CA GLU A 702 -17.65 8.38 0.09
C GLU A 702 -17.75 7.25 -0.94
N LEU A 703 -16.67 7.03 -1.70
CA LEU A 703 -16.50 5.79 -2.46
C LEU A 703 -16.11 4.68 -1.47
N CYS A 704 -17.04 3.76 -1.23
CA CYS A 704 -16.85 2.65 -0.31
C CYS A 704 -17.49 1.37 -0.86
N CYS A 705 -16.76 0.27 -0.75
CA CYS A 705 -17.25 -1.05 -1.12
C CYS A 705 -17.70 -1.87 0.10
N GLY A 706 -17.74 -1.29 1.29
CA GLY A 706 -18.13 -1.93 2.55
C GLY A 706 -19.62 -2.17 2.74
N THR A 707 -19.98 -2.94 3.76
CA THR A 707 -21.38 -3.05 4.19
C THR A 707 -21.70 -1.98 5.24
N HIS A 708 -22.86 -1.34 5.09
CA HIS A 708 -23.27 -0.19 5.89
C HIS A 708 -24.63 -0.38 6.55
N LEU A 709 -24.81 0.19 7.73
CA LEU A 709 -26.14 0.41 8.29
C LEU A 709 -26.99 1.26 7.33
N LEU A 710 -28.29 0.99 7.28
CA LEU A 710 -29.31 1.77 6.56
C LEU A 710 -29.73 3.04 7.32
N GLN A 711 -29.50 3.08 8.63
CA GLN A 711 -29.80 4.23 9.49
C GLN A 711 -28.71 4.44 10.54
N THR A 712 -28.32 5.68 10.81
CA THR A 712 -27.21 6.02 11.72
C THR A 712 -27.50 5.70 13.19
N GLY A 713 -28.76 5.73 13.63
CA GLY A 713 -29.15 5.49 15.02
C GLY A 713 -28.90 4.06 15.50
N ALA A 714 -28.74 3.11 14.58
CA ALA A 714 -28.34 1.74 14.93
C ALA A 714 -26.92 1.64 15.52
N ILE A 715 -26.09 2.69 15.38
CA ILE A 715 -24.78 2.80 16.05
C ILE A 715 -24.93 2.99 17.56
N LYS A 716 -26.04 3.64 17.98
CA LYS A 716 -26.38 4.04 19.35
C LYS A 716 -25.48 5.15 19.90
N ASP A 717 -24.21 4.86 20.15
CA ASP A 717 -23.23 5.81 20.67
C ASP A 717 -21.85 5.52 20.09
N LEU A 718 -20.99 6.54 20.04
CA LEU A 718 -19.56 6.40 19.76
C LEU A 718 -18.74 7.17 20.80
N VAL A 719 -17.69 6.53 21.31
CA VAL A 719 -16.71 7.12 22.23
C VAL A 719 -15.30 6.91 21.70
N ILE A 720 -14.51 7.98 21.67
CA ILE A 720 -13.09 7.93 21.32
C ILE A 720 -12.31 7.53 22.57
N VAL A 721 -11.72 6.33 22.53
CA VAL A 721 -11.00 5.74 23.67
C VAL A 721 -9.56 6.22 23.72
N SER A 722 -8.93 6.37 22.56
CA SER A 722 -7.54 6.85 22.50
C SER A 722 -7.23 7.58 21.20
N GLU A 723 -6.31 8.52 21.33
CA GLU A 723 -5.58 9.11 20.22
C GLU A 723 -4.09 8.89 20.45
N LYS A 724 -3.42 8.24 19.50
CA LYS A 724 -1.97 8.03 19.54
C LYS A 724 -1.34 8.64 18.30
N GLN A 725 -0.42 9.56 18.49
CA GLN A 725 0.42 10.03 17.39
C GLN A 725 1.37 8.91 16.97
N LEU A 726 1.21 8.41 15.74
CA LEU A 726 2.06 7.32 15.21
C LEU A 726 3.40 7.88 14.74
N VAL A 727 3.31 8.93 13.91
CA VAL A 727 4.42 9.74 13.42
C VAL A 727 3.96 11.20 13.45
N LYS A 728 4.88 12.15 13.44
CA LYS A 728 4.50 13.55 13.52
C LYS A 728 3.61 13.94 12.33
N GLY A 729 2.40 14.43 12.64
CA GLY A 729 1.40 14.77 11.63
C GLY A 729 0.42 13.65 11.26
N ILE A 730 0.54 12.44 11.81
CA ILE A 730 -0.45 11.35 11.67
C ILE A 730 -0.87 10.84 13.05
N SER A 731 -2.16 10.92 13.34
CA SER A 731 -2.78 10.40 14.56
C SER A 731 -3.61 9.17 14.25
N ARG A 732 -3.55 8.19 15.14
CA ARG A 732 -4.45 7.03 15.19
C ARG A 732 -5.50 7.27 16.26
N ILE A 733 -6.76 7.19 15.85
CA ILE A 733 -7.93 7.25 16.71
C ILE A 733 -8.47 5.82 16.86
N ILE A 734 -8.72 5.42 18.10
CA ILE A 734 -9.45 4.19 18.42
C ILE A 734 -10.78 4.59 19.05
N ALA A 735 -11.87 4.06 18.50
CA ALA A 735 -13.21 4.34 19.00
C ALA A 735 -13.97 3.03 19.26
N VAL A 736 -14.93 3.11 20.18
CA VAL A 736 -15.88 2.04 20.49
C VAL A 736 -17.31 2.53 20.28
N THR A 737 -18.23 1.60 20.02
CA THR A 737 -19.63 1.92 19.69
C THR A 737 -20.62 1.18 20.59
N GLY A 738 -21.82 1.71 20.75
CA GLY A 738 -22.94 1.02 21.41
C GLY A 738 -22.69 0.67 22.87
N ARG A 739 -22.87 -0.61 23.24
CA ARG A 739 -22.75 -1.04 24.66
C ARG A 739 -21.36 -0.77 25.24
N ASP A 740 -20.31 -0.92 24.43
CA ASP A 740 -18.94 -0.69 24.88
C ASP A 740 -18.68 0.81 25.10
N ALA A 741 -19.27 1.68 24.27
CA ALA A 741 -19.25 3.12 24.48
C ALA A 741 -19.91 3.50 25.81
N VAL A 742 -21.11 2.97 26.10
CA VAL A 742 -21.80 3.20 27.38
C VAL A 742 -20.96 2.75 28.58
N ARG A 743 -20.31 1.58 28.51
CA ARG A 743 -19.44 1.06 29.58
C ARG A 743 -18.22 1.94 29.83
N VAL A 744 -17.59 2.46 28.77
CA VAL A 744 -16.46 3.37 28.89
C VAL A 744 -16.91 4.70 29.48
N SER A 745 -18.01 5.29 28.98
CA SER A 745 -18.57 6.54 29.48
C SER A 745 -18.99 6.46 30.95
N SER A 746 -19.59 5.34 31.40
CA SER A 746 -19.97 5.16 32.81
C SER A 746 -18.78 5.03 33.76
N ARG A 747 -17.62 4.57 33.26
CA ARG A 747 -16.37 4.47 34.02
C ARG A 747 -15.57 5.78 34.03
N MET A 748 -15.79 6.67 33.05
CA MET A 748 -15.12 7.97 32.90
C MET A 748 -15.90 9.13 33.56
N ALA A 749 -16.34 8.97 34.81
CA ALA A 749 -16.95 10.08 35.56
C ALA A 749 -15.98 11.29 35.67
N PRO A 750 -16.47 12.55 35.74
CA PRO A 750 -15.67 13.74 35.43
C PRO A 750 -14.46 14.06 36.34
N GLN A 751 -14.26 13.33 37.44
CA GLN A 751 -13.28 13.69 38.48
C GLN A 751 -11.93 12.93 38.42
N LEU A 752 -11.73 11.98 37.49
CA LEU A 752 -10.52 11.11 37.45
C LEU A 752 -9.78 11.09 36.10
N CYS A 753 -9.90 12.16 35.30
CA CYS A 753 -9.47 12.17 33.89
C CYS A 753 -7.96 12.02 33.58
N PRO A 754 -6.99 12.50 34.39
CA PRO A 754 -5.57 12.35 34.03
C PRO A 754 -5.02 10.96 34.33
N GLN A 755 -5.33 10.39 35.49
CA GLN A 755 -4.70 9.16 35.99
C GLN A 755 -5.27 7.89 35.34
N ALA A 756 -6.57 7.83 35.06
CA ALA A 756 -7.18 6.68 34.38
C ALA A 756 -6.71 6.51 32.92
N ARG A 757 -6.32 7.62 32.26
CA ARG A 757 -5.74 7.61 30.91
C ARG A 757 -4.32 7.04 30.87
N GLU A 758 -3.55 7.23 31.95
CA GLU A 758 -2.20 6.65 32.09
C GLU A 758 -2.26 5.15 32.45
N SER A 759 -3.17 4.74 33.34
CA SER A 759 -3.33 3.33 33.73
C SER A 759 -3.85 2.45 32.59
N GLY A 760 -4.78 2.97 31.76
CA GLY A 760 -5.23 2.27 30.55
C GLY A 760 -4.13 2.14 29.49
N HIS A 761 -3.18 3.08 29.47
CA HIS A 761 -2.02 3.04 28.59
C HIS A 761 -1.01 1.94 28.99
N GLY A 762 -0.83 1.71 30.30
CA GLY A 762 0.02 0.64 30.84
C GLY A 762 -0.54 -0.76 30.55
N LEU A 763 -1.82 -0.98 30.84
CA LEU A 763 -2.51 -2.25 30.55
C LEU A 763 -2.51 -2.58 29.05
N TRP A 764 -2.67 -1.58 28.18
CA TRP A 764 -2.61 -1.80 26.73
C TRP A 764 -1.22 -2.16 26.20
N GLN A 765 -0.16 -1.60 26.77
CA GLN A 765 1.21 -1.95 26.41
C GLN A 765 1.55 -3.39 26.81
N GLU A 766 1.03 -3.84 27.95
CA GLU A 766 1.20 -5.23 28.38
C GLU A 766 0.41 -6.20 27.51
N VAL A 767 -0.81 -5.85 27.09
CA VAL A 767 -1.64 -6.67 26.18
C VAL A 767 -1.05 -6.74 24.76
N GLU A 768 -0.54 -5.64 24.21
CA GLU A 768 0.17 -5.67 22.91
C GLU A 768 1.48 -6.47 23.01
N SER A 769 2.23 -6.31 24.11
CA SER A 769 3.45 -7.09 24.39
C SER A 769 3.16 -8.59 24.47
N LEU A 770 2.07 -8.99 25.13
CA LEU A 770 1.64 -10.39 25.22
C LEU A 770 1.13 -10.93 23.89
N SER A 771 0.34 -10.16 23.14
CA SER A 771 -0.15 -10.56 21.83
C SER A 771 0.99 -10.74 20.83
N ALA A 772 2.02 -9.89 20.91
CA ALA A 772 3.27 -10.05 20.16
C ALA A 772 4.05 -11.30 20.59
N ARG A 773 4.17 -11.56 21.91
CA ARG A 773 4.83 -12.77 22.45
C ARG A 773 4.10 -14.08 22.09
N LEU A 774 2.77 -14.06 22.06
CA LEU A 774 1.90 -15.17 21.64
C LEU A 774 2.01 -15.45 20.14
N SER A 775 2.16 -14.40 19.33
CA SER A 775 2.34 -14.52 17.89
C SER A 775 3.75 -14.99 17.50
N SER A 776 4.73 -14.78 18.38
CA SER A 776 6.14 -15.14 18.13
C SER A 776 6.54 -16.53 18.65
N SER A 777 5.68 -17.24 19.38
CA SER A 777 6.01 -18.53 20.01
C SER A 777 5.06 -19.67 19.59
N THR A 778 5.55 -20.57 18.72
CA THR A 778 4.98 -21.92 18.61
C THR A 778 5.37 -22.71 19.87
N PRO A 779 4.44 -23.26 20.66
CA PRO A 779 4.80 -23.95 21.89
C PRO A 779 5.54 -25.25 21.54
N SER A 780 6.82 -25.31 21.90
CA SER A 780 7.66 -26.49 21.69
C SER A 780 7.50 -27.56 22.79
N SER A 781 6.70 -27.31 23.84
CA SER A 781 6.34 -28.31 24.85
C SER A 781 5.04 -28.01 25.61
N PRO A 782 4.39 -29.04 26.21
CA PRO A 782 3.18 -28.87 27.05
C PRO A 782 3.40 -27.96 28.28
N ASP A 783 4.59 -27.99 28.88
CA ASP A 783 4.94 -27.15 30.04
C ASP A 783 5.04 -25.66 29.67
N SER A 784 5.44 -25.35 28.44
CA SER A 784 5.48 -23.97 27.94
C SER A 784 4.07 -23.40 27.73
N ALA A 785 3.13 -24.23 27.27
CA ALA A 785 1.72 -23.86 27.13
C ALA A 785 1.04 -23.65 28.50
N GLN A 786 1.34 -24.48 29.51
CA GLN A 786 0.83 -24.30 30.86
C GLN A 786 1.38 -23.04 31.56
N ARG A 787 2.66 -22.69 31.37
CA ARG A 787 3.23 -21.43 31.91
C ARG A 787 2.60 -20.20 31.26
N LEU A 788 2.39 -20.22 29.94
CA LEU A 788 1.73 -19.13 29.21
C LEU A 788 0.26 -18.97 29.60
N SER A 789 -0.46 -20.08 29.84
CA SER A 789 -1.83 -20.05 30.38
C SER A 789 -1.87 -19.48 31.80
N LYS A 790 -0.84 -19.75 32.62
CA LYS A 790 -0.75 -19.24 33.99
C LYS A 790 -0.42 -17.74 34.03
N GLU A 791 0.46 -17.26 33.16
CA GLU A 791 0.76 -15.83 33.00
C GLU A 791 -0.44 -15.02 32.46
N ALA A 792 -1.19 -15.57 31.50
CA ALA A 792 -2.43 -14.94 31.01
C ALA A 792 -3.51 -14.84 32.11
N SER A 793 -3.58 -15.83 33.00
CA SER A 793 -4.52 -15.83 34.13
C SER A 793 -4.13 -14.84 35.24
N ILE A 794 -2.83 -14.63 35.48
CA ILE A 794 -2.35 -13.64 36.46
C ILE A 794 -2.71 -12.20 36.04
N LEU A 795 -2.74 -11.90 34.73
CA LEU A 795 -3.12 -10.57 34.23
C LEU A 795 -4.64 -10.34 34.17
N SER A 796 -5.46 -11.39 34.01
CA SER A 796 -6.90 -11.26 34.25
C SER A 796 -7.21 -10.95 35.72
N ASP A 797 -6.41 -11.47 36.65
CA ASP A 797 -6.57 -11.22 38.08
C ASP A 797 -6.16 -9.77 38.46
N VAL A 798 -5.10 -9.21 37.87
CA VAL A 798 -4.67 -7.81 38.11
C VAL A 798 -5.68 -6.79 37.56
N SER A 799 -6.38 -7.08 36.46
CA SER A 799 -7.49 -6.23 35.97
C SER A 799 -8.70 -6.19 36.93
N THR A 800 -8.76 -7.08 37.92
CA THR A 800 -9.86 -7.15 38.90
C THR A 800 -9.43 -6.83 40.33
N HIS A 801 -8.13 -6.87 40.66
CA HIS A 801 -7.69 -6.84 42.06
C HIS A 801 -7.60 -5.45 42.71
N ASP A 802 -7.44 -4.36 41.96
CA ASP A 802 -7.33 -3.02 42.53
C ASP A 802 -8.67 -2.25 42.66
N ALA A 803 -9.80 -2.85 42.28
CA ALA A 803 -11.11 -2.20 42.29
C ALA A 803 -12.17 -2.83 43.22
N LEU A 804 -11.82 -3.85 44.03
CA LEU A 804 -12.80 -4.64 44.80
C LEU A 804 -12.51 -4.75 46.32
N GLN A 805 -11.85 -3.76 46.92
CA GLN A 805 -11.98 -3.57 48.37
C GLN A 805 -13.09 -2.55 48.66
N GLN A 806 -14.35 -2.97 48.47
CA GLN A 806 -15.55 -2.52 49.20
C GLN A 806 -16.80 -3.16 48.57
N ASP A 807 -16.97 -4.46 48.81
CA ASP A 807 -18.24 -5.20 48.97
C ASP A 807 -18.02 -6.68 48.64
N SER A 808 -17.99 -7.53 49.67
CA SER A 808 -17.89 -8.99 49.49
C SER A 808 -19.20 -9.54 48.92
N PRO A 809 -19.18 -10.33 47.82
CA PRO A 809 -20.39 -10.99 47.33
C PRO A 809 -20.86 -12.05 48.35
N ALA A 810 -22.18 -12.15 48.56
CA ALA A 810 -22.81 -13.10 49.50
C ALA A 810 -22.55 -14.59 49.16
N LEU A 811 -22.10 -14.89 47.94
CA LEU A 811 -21.66 -16.22 47.52
C LEU A 811 -20.43 -16.10 46.62
N ALA A 812 -19.29 -16.63 47.06
CA ALA A 812 -18.06 -16.70 46.26
C ALA A 812 -18.19 -17.79 45.18
N ALA A 813 -17.74 -17.50 43.96
CA ALA A 813 -17.74 -18.46 42.84
C ALA A 813 -16.94 -19.73 43.17
N SER A 814 -15.83 -19.60 43.92
CA SER A 814 -15.05 -20.73 44.45
C SER A 814 -15.88 -21.66 45.34
N ASP A 815 -16.69 -21.11 46.22
CA ASP A 815 -17.49 -21.89 47.17
C ASP A 815 -18.60 -22.65 46.45
N TRP A 816 -19.23 -22.01 45.45
CA TRP A 816 -20.23 -22.65 44.60
C TRP A 816 -19.63 -23.78 43.75
N ALA A 817 -18.49 -23.55 43.10
CA ALA A 817 -17.84 -24.55 42.26
C ALA A 817 -17.33 -25.75 43.07
N VAL A 818 -16.77 -25.51 44.26
CA VAL A 818 -16.34 -26.57 45.19
C VAL A 818 -17.53 -27.41 45.64
N ALA A 819 -18.63 -26.78 46.05
CA ALA A 819 -19.81 -27.49 46.49
C ALA A 819 -20.41 -28.37 45.38
N LEU A 820 -20.55 -27.82 44.16
CA LEU A 820 -21.08 -28.55 43.01
C LEU A 820 -20.17 -29.70 42.58
N CYS A 821 -18.87 -29.46 42.44
CA CYS A 821 -17.96 -30.51 41.96
C CYS A 821 -17.75 -31.61 43.01
N GLN A 822 -17.79 -31.30 44.31
CA GLN A 822 -17.80 -32.32 45.36
C GLN A 822 -19.04 -33.21 45.29
N HIS A 823 -20.22 -32.63 45.03
CA HIS A 823 -21.44 -33.41 44.84
C HIS A 823 -21.36 -34.34 43.61
N LEU A 824 -20.66 -33.90 42.57
CA LEU A 824 -20.40 -34.65 41.34
C LEU A 824 -19.13 -35.54 41.41
N GLY A 825 -18.59 -35.77 42.61
CA GLY A 825 -17.45 -36.68 42.84
C GLY A 825 -16.10 -36.20 42.31
N GLY A 826 -15.93 -34.89 42.10
CA GLY A 826 -14.70 -34.30 41.57
C GLY A 826 -14.20 -33.07 42.34
N SER A 827 -13.29 -32.32 41.73
CA SER A 827 -12.54 -31.23 42.39
C SER A 827 -12.75 -29.89 41.68
N ALA A 828 -12.74 -28.80 42.45
CA ALA A 828 -12.82 -27.45 41.92
C ALA A 828 -11.89 -26.48 42.67
N GLY A 829 -11.60 -25.34 42.04
CA GLY A 829 -10.87 -24.23 42.63
C GLY A 829 -11.06 -22.94 41.82
N GLY A 830 -10.76 -21.79 42.44
CA GLY A 830 -10.95 -20.48 41.83
C GLY A 830 -10.95 -19.34 42.82
N SER A 831 -11.33 -18.16 42.36
CA SER A 831 -11.49 -16.95 43.17
C SER A 831 -12.96 -16.71 43.55
N ALA A 832 -13.23 -15.64 44.29
CA ALA A 832 -14.59 -15.24 44.63
C ALA A 832 -15.45 -14.84 43.41
N LEU A 833 -14.83 -14.53 42.26
CA LEU A 833 -15.52 -14.08 41.04
C LEU A 833 -15.59 -15.15 39.95
N VAL A 834 -14.56 -16.00 39.83
CA VAL A 834 -14.48 -17.02 38.78
C VAL A 834 -13.90 -18.29 39.37
N ALA A 835 -14.56 -19.42 39.15
CA ALA A 835 -14.08 -20.72 39.56
C ALA A 835 -14.34 -21.78 38.51
N GLN A 836 -13.51 -22.82 38.52
CA GLN A 836 -13.57 -23.93 37.60
C GLN A 836 -13.45 -25.24 38.38
N GLY A 837 -14.11 -26.28 37.88
CA GLY A 837 -14.04 -27.61 38.48
C GLY A 837 -14.49 -28.69 37.52
N THR A 838 -14.18 -29.92 37.89
CA THR A 838 -14.48 -31.11 37.12
C THR A 838 -15.27 -32.07 37.99
N GLY A 839 -16.32 -32.68 37.45
CA GLY A 839 -17.14 -33.69 38.12
C GLY A 839 -17.85 -34.57 37.08
N SER A 840 -18.39 -35.71 37.51
CA SER A 840 -19.07 -36.67 36.64
C SER A 840 -20.53 -36.82 37.06
N SER A 841 -21.46 -36.73 36.10
CA SER A 841 -22.86 -37.07 36.30
C SER A 841 -23.42 -37.81 35.09
N SER A 842 -24.33 -38.76 35.34
CA SER A 842 -25.14 -39.43 34.32
C SER A 842 -26.37 -38.62 33.91
N ASP A 843 -26.75 -37.60 34.69
CA ASP A 843 -27.87 -36.68 34.40
C ASP A 843 -27.47 -35.23 34.72
N ILE A 844 -27.35 -34.42 33.67
CA ILE A 844 -26.96 -33.00 33.78
C ILE A 844 -28.05 -32.14 34.45
N THR A 845 -29.30 -32.60 34.40
CA THR A 845 -30.47 -31.88 34.94
C THR A 845 -30.48 -31.90 36.47
N GLU A 846 -30.08 -33.01 37.07
CA GLU A 846 -29.93 -33.17 38.52
C GLU A 846 -28.79 -32.28 39.07
N ALA A 847 -27.66 -32.22 38.35
CA ALA A 847 -26.53 -31.38 38.69
C ALA A 847 -26.89 -29.88 38.66
N LEU A 848 -27.65 -29.44 37.66
CA LEU A 848 -28.10 -28.05 37.54
C LEU A 848 -29.10 -27.67 38.65
N ARG A 849 -30.05 -28.55 38.97
CA ARG A 849 -31.02 -28.31 40.07
C ARG A 849 -30.33 -28.19 41.41
N TRP A 850 -29.39 -29.07 41.70
CA TRP A 850 -28.62 -29.01 42.95
C TRP A 850 -27.81 -27.71 43.04
N ALA A 851 -27.21 -27.28 41.93
CA ALA A 851 -26.43 -26.06 41.85
C ALA A 851 -27.28 -24.79 42.07
N GLU A 852 -28.52 -24.79 41.57
CA GLU A 852 -29.51 -23.74 41.81
C GLU A 852 -29.97 -23.72 43.27
N ASP A 853 -30.32 -24.88 43.85
CA ASP A 853 -30.75 -24.99 45.25
C ASP A 853 -29.68 -24.50 46.23
N PHE A 854 -28.42 -24.85 45.99
CA PHE A 854 -27.29 -24.38 46.80
C PHE A 854 -27.12 -22.85 46.73
N ALA A 855 -27.26 -22.27 45.54
CA ALA A 855 -27.20 -20.82 45.35
C ALA A 855 -28.36 -20.10 46.05
N CYS A 856 -29.57 -20.66 46.00
CA CYS A 856 -30.74 -20.11 46.69
C CYS A 856 -30.63 -20.18 48.22
N GLN A 857 -30.10 -21.28 48.78
CA GLN A 857 -29.91 -21.40 50.24
C GLN A 857 -28.87 -20.42 50.81
N LYS A 858 -27.82 -20.12 50.03
CA LYS A 858 -26.74 -19.21 50.44
C LYS A 858 -27.07 -17.73 50.27
N THR A 859 -28.04 -17.38 49.42
CA THR A 859 -28.49 -16.00 49.20
C THR A 859 -29.67 -15.59 50.09
N GLN A 860 -30.29 -16.53 50.82
CA GLN A 860 -31.38 -16.27 51.80
C GLN A 860 -30.92 -16.16 53.27
N ARG A 861 -29.62 -16.31 53.56
CA ARG A 861 -29.00 -16.04 54.86
C ARG A 861 -28.16 -14.78 54.79
#